data_AF-A0A0G1TI28-F1
#
_entry.id   AF-A0A0G1TI28-F1
#
_cell.length_a   1.000
_cell.length_b   1.000
_cell.length_c   1.000
_cell.angle_alpha   90.00
_cell.angle_beta   90.00
_cell.angle_gamma   90.00
#
_symmetry.space_group_name_H-M   'P 1'
#
loop_
_entity.id
_entity.type
_entity.pdbx_description
1 polymer ?
#
loop_
_entity_poly.entity_id
_entity_poly.type
_entity_poly.pdbx_seq_one_letter_code
_entity_poly.pdbx_strand_id
1 'polypeptide(L)'
;MERFSPYPTTSGEESGIEPVRAYRALDGKKEKDLLAAFTPEQQREIRQKQQVLSSLAYFIGKDFRIPVELNEPGAGWHWNFQENVIRIDPKDLLEKPMDYLRFVISHEGGHRRISRTDFIPLEEWGQPGFSFMMNAIEDPRDNNFVAESYPKFKEQMGLAYKEDLDFEAKAKEKADQKLGYRPRFMQAGFEYIKQWFREVEGKDVELSEDLPEEVKAVVTATLSSARDSWLRYPSRQEADKSEDLIRKYAQVSYEINRDEVWPEFKKLIDDDMEDQKMQELLKDAQKNQASDESGGQGLPQELKDKLTPEEQQSLQEAIKQAIEDAKKEKDKAEAQGDELERAEGKPEVDSSQGSQSGKPVDISSLPAELKQKIKEYIESLPEEEQRENARKAQAAFKEFEDALNEELQGKLSDNPEKKAGREEIEAEAAKQPEIKGKGWEEKEKEREEEARESRKRIESLFEAGEKDPYHEALEKVSDLIDALTADLRDIFVKRKIEKHEVGYRSGLRWNIRQRIREKVAGVPLFKTEAREQRESESEEMDYAVTLLVDLSGSMRSNGKIQEAFKSSVVLAETLNNLGIQFEIVGFQDILLEFKSFEEHLGEPMRRKLNQMILEVYGTNPEGHNNPGDNDDGVALREASQHLAGRIAKNKFLIAISDGIPETSYKDREQLDRELHEAVAEITANTNQKLIGLGLNSKTVATYYENNISGITTEEMVETLGELLREVIEKY
;
A
#
# COMPACT_ATOMS: atom_id res chain seq x y z
N MET A 1 -22.34 57.68 -38.36
CA MET A 1 -23.12 56.43 -38.31
C MET A 1 -22.34 55.45 -37.47
N GLU A 2 -22.78 55.34 -36.24
CA GLU A 2 -22.04 54.86 -35.08
C GLU A 2 -22.01 53.33 -34.97
N ARG A 3 -20.86 52.84 -34.49
CA ARG A 3 -20.74 51.58 -33.76
C ARG A 3 -20.97 51.90 -32.27
N PHE A 4 -21.84 51.14 -31.57
CA PHE A 4 -21.71 50.63 -30.17
C PHE A 4 -23.08 50.19 -29.58
N SER A 5 -23.14 48.92 -29.11
CA SER A 5 -23.91 48.21 -28.03
C SER A 5 -25.36 48.61 -27.62
N PRO A 6 -26.29 47.69 -27.18
CA PRO A 6 -26.16 46.84 -25.95
C PRO A 6 -26.93 45.46 -25.85
N TYR A 7 -26.33 44.44 -25.17
CA TYR A 7 -26.87 43.24 -24.41
C TYR A 7 -27.96 42.28 -25.04
N PRO A 8 -28.23 41.02 -24.55
CA PRO A 8 -27.88 40.35 -23.27
C PRO A 8 -27.37 38.88 -23.33
N THR A 9 -27.07 38.36 -22.13
CA THR A 9 -26.72 37.01 -21.64
C THR A 9 -27.75 35.89 -21.91
N THR A 10 -27.31 34.62 -22.06
CA THR A 10 -27.56 33.48 -21.11
C THR A 10 -27.22 32.08 -21.70
N SER A 11 -26.33 31.36 -21.00
CA SER A 11 -26.22 29.91 -20.69
C SER A 11 -26.69 28.81 -21.66
N GLY A 12 -25.83 27.82 -21.87
CA GLY A 12 -26.22 26.46 -22.28
C GLY A 12 -25.03 25.65 -22.79
N GLU A 13 -24.49 24.80 -21.95
CA GLU A 13 -23.33 23.93 -22.17
C GLU A 13 -23.57 22.90 -23.30
N GLU A 14 -22.64 22.84 -24.27
CA GLU A 14 -22.47 21.67 -25.16
C GLU A 14 -21.25 20.88 -24.66
N SER A 15 -21.52 19.80 -23.94
CA SER A 15 -20.55 18.77 -23.61
C SER A 15 -20.29 17.88 -24.83
N GLY A 16 -19.18 18.19 -25.52
CA GLY A 16 -18.57 17.28 -26.48
C GLY A 16 -18.05 16.03 -25.76
N ILE A 17 -18.46 14.87 -26.25
CA ILE A 17 -17.94 13.57 -25.84
C ILE A 17 -16.50 13.47 -26.39
N GLU A 18 -15.51 13.61 -25.51
CA GLU A 18 -14.15 13.09 -25.72
C GLU A 18 -13.99 11.71 -25.04
N PRO A 19 -13.12 10.82 -25.56
CA PRO A 19 -12.87 9.52 -24.96
C PRO A 19 -12.18 9.70 -23.61
N VAL A 20 -12.92 9.45 -22.53
CA VAL A 20 -12.45 9.63 -21.16
C VAL A 20 -11.36 8.60 -20.84
N ARG A 21 -10.09 8.93 -21.14
CA ARG A 21 -8.99 8.63 -20.22
C ARG A 21 -9.17 9.58 -19.04
N ALA A 22 -9.95 9.18 -18.05
CA ALA A 22 -9.95 9.89 -16.76
C ALA A 22 -8.63 9.58 -16.04
N TYR A 23 -7.55 10.22 -16.49
CA TYR A 23 -6.47 10.58 -15.59
C TYR A 23 -7.09 11.45 -14.51
N ARG A 24 -6.78 11.21 -13.24
CA ARG A 24 -6.95 12.26 -12.23
C ARG A 24 -6.21 13.47 -12.79
N ALA A 25 -6.93 14.53 -13.15
CA ALA A 25 -6.30 15.72 -13.68
C ALA A 25 -5.31 16.20 -12.62
N LEU A 26 -4.04 16.35 -13.01
CA LEU A 26 -3.02 17.04 -12.22
C LEU A 26 -3.65 18.31 -11.64
N ASP A 27 -3.32 18.67 -10.39
CA ASP A 27 -3.73 19.97 -9.86
C ASP A 27 -3.05 21.08 -10.70
N GLY A 28 -3.70 21.45 -11.80
CA GLY A 28 -3.16 22.32 -12.82
C GLY A 28 -3.00 23.76 -12.34
N LYS A 29 -3.42 24.09 -11.11
CA LYS A 29 -3.09 25.35 -10.45
C LYS A 29 -1.73 25.23 -9.74
N LYS A 30 -1.57 24.23 -8.87
CA LYS A 30 -0.32 23.97 -8.14
C LYS A 30 0.86 23.76 -9.10
N GLU A 31 0.65 22.99 -10.17
CA GLU A 31 1.69 22.74 -11.18
C GLU A 31 2.07 24.00 -11.98
N LYS A 32 1.11 24.90 -12.25
CA LYS A 32 1.41 26.19 -12.90
C LYS A 32 2.24 27.11 -12.00
N ASP A 33 1.92 27.13 -10.72
CA ASP A 33 2.63 27.96 -9.74
C ASP A 33 4.09 27.47 -9.58
N LEU A 34 4.31 26.14 -9.49
CA LEU A 34 5.66 25.55 -9.42
C LEU A 34 6.47 25.79 -10.71
N LEU A 35 5.83 25.69 -11.88
CA LEU A 35 6.50 25.93 -13.16
C LEU A 35 6.84 27.41 -13.40
N ALA A 36 6.19 28.35 -12.71
CA ALA A 36 6.40 29.77 -12.90
C ALA A 36 7.83 30.23 -12.57
N ALA A 37 8.55 29.48 -11.73
CA ALA A 37 9.95 29.71 -11.40
C ALA A 37 10.93 29.40 -12.56
N PHE A 38 10.47 28.74 -13.62
CA PHE A 38 11.31 28.27 -14.72
C PHE A 38 11.02 29.02 -16.03
N THR A 39 12.04 29.12 -16.90
CA THR A 39 11.90 29.70 -18.24
C THR A 39 10.93 28.88 -19.12
N PRO A 40 10.30 29.48 -20.15
CA PRO A 40 9.39 28.74 -21.04
C PRO A 40 10.03 27.52 -21.71
N GLU A 41 11.34 27.56 -21.97
CA GLU A 41 12.13 26.44 -22.49
C GLU A 41 12.22 25.30 -21.46
N GLN A 42 12.62 25.62 -20.23
CA GLN A 42 12.71 24.67 -19.12
C GLN A 42 11.34 24.06 -18.79
N GLN A 43 10.27 24.85 -18.80
CA GLN A 43 8.91 24.34 -18.58
C GLN A 43 8.50 23.28 -19.63
N ARG A 44 8.92 23.45 -20.89
CA ARG A 44 8.66 22.45 -21.94
C ARG A 44 9.46 21.18 -21.70
N GLU A 45 10.72 21.31 -21.30
CA GLU A 45 11.59 20.17 -20.98
C GLU A 45 11.08 19.38 -19.77
N ILE A 46 10.73 20.07 -18.68
CA ILE A 46 10.14 19.48 -17.47
C ILE A 46 8.89 18.67 -17.82
N ARG A 47 7.93 19.27 -18.54
CA ARG A 47 6.69 18.58 -18.95
C ARG A 47 6.97 17.36 -19.83
N GLN A 48 7.93 17.47 -20.75
CA GLN A 48 8.31 16.36 -21.61
C GLN A 48 8.90 15.19 -20.81
N LYS A 49 9.85 15.48 -19.91
CA LYS A 49 10.48 14.45 -19.07
C LYS A 49 9.48 13.85 -18.08
N GLN A 50 8.65 14.67 -17.42
CA GLN A 50 7.54 14.22 -16.58
C GLN A 50 6.66 13.22 -17.34
N GLN A 51 6.17 13.58 -18.53
CA GLN A 51 5.31 12.69 -19.33
C GLN A 51 5.96 11.33 -19.64
N VAL A 52 7.26 11.33 -19.99
CA VAL A 52 8.00 10.09 -20.27
C VAL A 52 8.15 9.25 -19.00
N LEU A 53 8.53 9.87 -17.88
CA LEU A 53 8.78 9.20 -16.61
C LEU A 53 7.48 8.66 -15.98
N SER A 54 6.37 9.39 -16.09
CA SER A 54 5.08 8.90 -15.59
C SER A 54 4.68 7.57 -16.21
N SER A 55 4.95 7.39 -17.51
CA SER A 55 4.67 6.12 -18.20
C SER A 55 5.44 4.94 -17.60
N LEU A 56 6.66 5.18 -17.11
CA LEU A 56 7.48 4.17 -16.45
C LEU A 56 6.97 3.88 -15.04
N ALA A 57 6.61 4.92 -14.27
CA ALA A 57 6.01 4.77 -12.95
C ALA A 57 4.72 3.94 -12.99
N TYR A 58 3.84 4.19 -13.97
CA TYR A 58 2.58 3.44 -14.15
C TYR A 58 2.84 1.96 -14.43
N PHE A 59 3.84 1.69 -15.28
CA PHE A 59 4.18 0.34 -15.68
C PHE A 59 4.79 -0.47 -14.54
N ILE A 60 5.66 0.14 -13.73
CA ILE A 60 6.32 -0.52 -12.60
C ILE A 60 5.37 -0.66 -11.42
N GLY A 61 4.66 0.40 -11.05
CA GLY A 61 3.70 0.42 -9.94
C GLY A 61 2.42 -0.37 -10.21
N LYS A 62 2.16 -0.76 -11.48
CA LYS A 62 0.90 -1.37 -11.94
C LYS A 62 -0.34 -0.56 -11.55
N ASP A 63 -0.16 0.75 -11.40
CA ASP A 63 -1.21 1.71 -11.12
C ASP A 63 -1.23 2.76 -12.23
N PHE A 64 -2.06 2.56 -13.26
CA PHE A 64 -2.19 3.50 -14.37
C PHE A 64 -2.96 4.79 -14.01
N ARG A 65 -3.40 4.91 -12.75
CA ARG A 65 -4.16 6.06 -12.23
C ARG A 65 -3.37 6.87 -11.20
N ILE A 66 -2.18 6.43 -10.79
CA ILE A 66 -1.34 7.17 -9.86
C ILE A 66 -0.95 8.53 -10.45
N PRO A 67 -1.18 9.66 -9.77
CA PRO A 67 -0.71 10.95 -10.23
C PRO A 67 0.82 11.05 -10.09
N VAL A 68 1.46 11.69 -11.07
CA VAL A 68 2.90 12.01 -11.05
C VAL A 68 3.03 13.52 -11.17
N GLU A 69 3.20 14.18 -10.03
CA GLU A 69 3.09 15.62 -9.86
C GLU A 69 4.47 16.24 -9.59
N LEU A 70 4.67 17.48 -10.03
CA LEU A 70 5.88 18.23 -9.67
C LEU A 70 5.91 18.50 -8.17
N ASN A 71 7.09 18.36 -7.58
CA ASN A 71 7.40 18.78 -6.22
C ASN A 71 7.91 20.23 -6.20
N GLU A 72 8.10 20.78 -4.99
CA GLU A 72 8.87 22.01 -4.81
C GLU A 72 10.30 21.80 -5.37
N PRO A 73 10.88 22.77 -6.11
CA PRO A 73 12.22 22.60 -6.69
C PRO A 73 13.29 22.34 -5.62
N GLY A 74 14.00 21.21 -5.72
CA GLY A 74 14.99 20.80 -4.72
C GLY A 74 14.44 19.98 -3.55
N ALA A 75 13.12 19.76 -3.48
CA ALA A 75 12.49 18.94 -2.44
C ALA A 75 12.53 17.42 -2.74
N GLY A 76 13.21 17.02 -3.81
CA GLY A 76 13.45 15.61 -4.14
C GLY A 76 12.22 14.84 -4.64
N TRP A 77 12.41 13.52 -4.71
CA TRP A 77 11.44 12.56 -5.24
C TRP A 77 10.93 11.69 -4.11
N HIS A 78 9.64 11.39 -4.13
CA HIS A 78 9.04 10.41 -3.23
C HIS A 78 7.67 9.97 -3.72
N TRP A 79 7.30 8.75 -3.39
CA TRP A 79 5.92 8.29 -3.39
C TRP A 79 5.26 8.58 -2.05
N ASN A 80 4.18 9.36 -2.09
CA ASN A 80 3.30 9.62 -0.97
C ASN A 80 2.26 8.49 -0.86
N PHE A 81 2.34 7.73 0.23
CA PHE A 81 1.53 6.54 0.46
C PHE A 81 0.03 6.88 0.63
N GLN A 82 -0.29 7.92 1.40
CA GLN A 82 -1.66 8.27 1.78
C GLN A 82 -2.44 8.89 0.62
N GLU A 83 -1.83 9.86 -0.07
CA GLU A 83 -2.43 10.49 -1.26
C GLU A 83 -2.35 9.56 -2.49
N ASN A 84 -1.47 8.55 -2.43
CA ASN A 84 -1.07 7.70 -3.54
C ASN A 84 -0.66 8.57 -4.75
N VAL A 85 0.38 9.38 -4.57
CA VAL A 85 0.93 10.32 -5.56
C VAL A 85 2.45 10.20 -5.59
N ILE A 86 3.05 10.21 -6.78
CA ILE A 86 4.50 10.35 -6.90
C ILE A 86 4.83 11.83 -7.12
N ARG A 87 5.70 12.37 -6.27
CA ARG A 87 6.26 13.71 -6.38
C ARG A 87 7.61 13.62 -7.06
N ILE A 88 7.83 14.44 -8.09
CA ILE A 88 9.09 14.48 -8.85
C ILE A 88 9.71 15.86 -8.81
N ASP A 89 11.03 15.93 -8.63
CA ASP A 89 11.72 17.21 -8.49
C ASP A 89 11.96 17.89 -9.85
N PRO A 90 11.38 19.07 -10.12
CA PRO A 90 11.59 19.78 -11.38
C PRO A 90 13.03 20.25 -11.61
N LYS A 91 13.84 20.42 -10.56
CA LYS A 91 15.26 20.76 -10.66
C LYS A 91 16.07 19.57 -11.17
N ASP A 92 15.86 18.40 -10.58
CA ASP A 92 16.49 17.16 -11.06
C ASP A 92 16.08 16.85 -12.51
N LEU A 93 14.81 17.11 -12.88
CA LEU A 93 14.36 16.96 -14.26
C LEU A 93 15.19 17.78 -15.25
N LEU A 94 15.79 18.90 -14.84
CA LEU A 94 16.66 19.72 -15.70
C LEU A 94 18.14 19.32 -15.60
N GLU A 95 18.60 19.04 -14.39
CA GLU A 95 20.04 18.92 -14.07
C GLU A 95 20.57 17.49 -14.20
N LYS A 96 19.73 16.49 -13.91
CA LYS A 96 20.14 15.08 -13.83
C LYS A 96 20.00 14.38 -15.19
N PRO A 97 20.89 13.40 -15.48
CA PRO A 97 20.79 12.60 -16.69
C PRO A 97 19.53 11.73 -16.67
N MET A 98 18.99 11.43 -17.86
CA MET A 98 17.76 10.65 -17.97
C MET A 98 17.84 9.26 -17.34
N ASP A 99 19.02 8.66 -17.25
CA ASP A 99 19.20 7.35 -16.60
C ASP A 99 19.08 7.42 -15.08
N TYR A 100 19.54 8.51 -14.44
CA TYR A 100 19.25 8.80 -13.04
C TYR A 100 17.75 8.97 -12.82
N LEU A 101 17.10 9.80 -13.65
CA LEU A 101 15.66 10.06 -13.56
C LEU A 101 14.81 8.79 -13.73
N ARG A 102 15.23 7.89 -14.62
CA ARG A 102 14.60 6.57 -14.82
C ARG A 102 14.77 5.65 -13.63
N PHE A 103 15.94 5.66 -13.00
CA PHE A 103 16.18 4.91 -11.78
C PHE A 103 15.24 5.41 -10.67
N VAL A 104 15.27 6.71 -10.36
CA VAL A 104 14.47 7.26 -9.26
C VAL A 104 12.96 7.04 -9.49
N ILE A 105 12.42 7.33 -10.68
CA ILE A 105 10.98 7.09 -10.91
C ILE A 105 10.60 5.60 -10.85
N SER A 106 11.53 4.71 -11.18
CA SER A 106 11.29 3.27 -11.11
C SER A 106 11.28 2.78 -9.67
N HIS A 107 12.15 3.33 -8.84
CA HIS A 107 12.16 3.13 -7.40
C HIS A 107 10.83 3.60 -6.76
N GLU A 108 10.38 4.83 -7.07
CA GLU A 108 9.08 5.31 -6.56
C GLU A 108 7.89 4.46 -7.04
N GLY A 109 7.94 4.01 -8.30
CA GLY A 109 6.98 3.06 -8.84
C GLY A 109 7.03 1.70 -8.13
N GLY A 110 8.22 1.28 -7.71
CA GLY A 110 8.46 0.08 -6.93
C GLY A 110 7.81 0.15 -5.55
N HIS A 111 8.01 1.24 -4.82
CA HIS A 111 7.34 1.43 -3.52
C HIS A 111 5.83 1.35 -3.64
N ARG A 112 5.24 2.03 -4.65
CA ARG A 112 3.82 1.86 -4.95
C ARG A 112 3.45 0.40 -5.16
N ARG A 113 4.31 -0.35 -5.84
CA ARG A 113 4.10 -1.75 -6.16
C ARG A 113 4.09 -2.64 -4.92
N ILE A 114 5.10 -2.54 -4.05
CA ILE A 114 5.34 -3.56 -3.00
C ILE A 114 5.34 -3.05 -1.56
N SER A 115 5.42 -1.74 -1.32
CA SER A 115 5.50 -1.20 0.05
C SER A 115 4.11 -0.96 0.61
N ARG A 116 3.84 -1.52 1.80
CA ARG A 116 2.59 -1.30 2.57
C ARG A 116 2.98 -0.99 4.00
N THR A 117 2.46 0.11 4.53
CA THR A 117 2.75 0.58 5.90
C THR A 117 1.49 0.89 6.69
N ASP A 118 0.31 0.71 6.10
CA ASP A 118 -0.99 1.02 6.72
C ASP A 118 -1.33 0.16 7.94
N PHE A 119 -0.62 -0.95 8.14
CA PHE A 119 -0.77 -1.80 9.32
C PHE A 119 0.17 -1.42 10.48
N ILE A 120 1.12 -0.50 10.28
CA ILE A 120 2.10 -0.15 11.31
C ILE A 120 1.43 0.80 12.32
N PRO A 121 1.49 0.50 13.63
CA PRO A 121 0.94 1.39 14.65
C PRO A 121 1.61 2.77 14.61
N LEU A 122 0.80 3.83 14.74
CA LEU A 122 1.32 5.20 14.71
C LEU A 122 2.24 5.50 15.90
N GLU A 123 2.00 4.86 17.05
CA GLU A 123 2.90 5.01 18.19
C GLU A 123 4.29 4.41 17.92
N GLU A 124 4.38 3.36 17.09
CA GLU A 124 5.65 2.79 16.68
C GLU A 124 6.33 3.65 15.61
N TRP A 125 5.59 4.02 14.57
CA TRP A 125 6.10 4.85 13.48
C TRP A 125 6.62 6.21 13.97
N GLY A 126 5.97 6.78 15.00
CA GLY A 126 6.34 8.05 15.59
C GLY A 126 7.54 8.00 16.56
N GLN A 127 8.13 6.82 16.83
CA GLN A 127 9.32 6.74 17.66
C GLN A 127 10.52 7.34 16.92
N PRO A 128 11.34 8.19 17.59
CA PRO A 128 12.51 8.81 16.96
C PRO A 128 13.42 7.75 16.32
N GLY A 129 13.78 7.94 15.06
CA GLY A 129 14.67 7.06 14.30
C GLY A 129 14.04 5.76 13.78
N PHE A 130 12.80 5.42 14.14
CA PHE A 130 12.13 4.21 13.65
C PHE A 130 11.86 4.29 12.15
N SER A 131 11.31 5.43 11.71
CA SER A 131 11.01 5.68 10.30
C SER A 131 12.27 5.62 9.45
N PHE A 132 13.37 6.21 9.93
CA PHE A 132 14.66 6.18 9.26
C PHE A 132 15.24 4.75 9.17
N MET A 133 15.17 3.95 10.24
CA MET A 133 15.61 2.55 10.22
C MET A 133 14.81 1.72 9.22
N MET A 134 13.46 1.83 9.28
CA MET A 134 12.57 1.17 8.34
C MET A 134 12.94 1.55 6.91
N ASN A 135 13.20 2.83 6.69
CA ASN A 135 13.59 3.35 5.41
C ASN A 135 14.91 2.74 4.91
N ALA A 136 15.96 2.75 5.74
CA ALA A 136 17.28 2.21 5.39
C ALA A 136 17.26 0.72 4.96
N ILE A 137 16.21 -0.02 5.31
CA ILE A 137 16.02 -1.43 4.97
C ILE A 137 14.97 -1.62 3.84
N GLU A 138 13.92 -0.81 3.81
CA GLU A 138 12.85 -0.89 2.80
C GLU A 138 13.33 -0.50 1.40
N ASP A 139 14.21 0.50 1.27
CA ASP A 139 14.78 0.87 -0.03
C ASP A 139 15.56 -0.27 -0.68
N PRO A 140 16.50 -0.91 0.03
CA PRO A 140 17.10 -2.15 -0.40
C PRO A 140 16.09 -3.21 -0.87
N ARG A 141 14.97 -3.36 -0.14
CA ARG A 141 13.92 -4.34 -0.46
C ARG A 141 13.22 -4.00 -1.77
N ASP A 142 12.83 -2.74 -1.95
CA ASP A 142 12.24 -2.23 -3.18
C ASP A 142 13.19 -2.38 -4.37
N ASN A 143 14.42 -1.91 -4.21
CA ASN A 143 15.43 -1.95 -5.26
C ASN A 143 15.75 -3.38 -5.68
N ASN A 144 15.75 -4.35 -4.75
CA ASN A 144 15.86 -5.77 -5.09
C ASN A 144 14.71 -6.24 -5.99
N PHE A 145 13.46 -5.91 -5.63
CA PHE A 145 12.28 -6.26 -6.43
C PHE A 145 12.32 -5.64 -7.83
N VAL A 146 12.60 -4.34 -7.93
CA VAL A 146 12.63 -3.62 -9.21
C VAL A 146 13.80 -4.14 -10.07
N ALA A 147 14.97 -4.38 -9.49
CA ALA A 147 16.13 -4.92 -10.20
C ALA A 147 15.89 -6.33 -10.76
N GLU A 148 15.23 -7.21 -9.99
CA GLU A 148 14.87 -8.56 -10.43
C GLU A 148 13.80 -8.49 -11.55
N SER A 149 12.84 -7.58 -11.42
CA SER A 149 11.70 -7.48 -12.34
C SER A 149 12.03 -6.75 -13.65
N TYR A 150 13.04 -5.86 -13.63
CA TYR A 150 13.36 -4.94 -14.71
C TYR A 150 14.89 -4.79 -14.90
N PRO A 151 15.52 -5.57 -15.80
CA PRO A 151 16.98 -5.61 -15.95
C PRO A 151 17.66 -4.25 -16.23
N LYS A 152 16.95 -3.32 -16.88
CA LYS A 152 17.49 -1.97 -17.13
C LYS A 152 17.66 -1.13 -15.87
N PHE A 153 16.80 -1.32 -14.89
CA PHE A 153 16.95 -0.69 -13.58
C PHE A 153 18.25 -1.16 -12.91
N LYS A 154 18.52 -2.47 -12.95
CA LYS A 154 19.73 -3.10 -12.40
C LYS A 154 21.02 -2.52 -12.99
N GLU A 155 21.07 -2.30 -14.30
CA GLU A 155 22.21 -1.64 -14.97
C GLU A 155 22.42 -0.20 -14.48
N GLN A 156 21.34 0.51 -14.12
CA GLN A 156 21.36 1.91 -13.68
C GLN A 156 21.65 2.08 -12.19
N MET A 157 21.38 1.08 -11.34
CA MET A 157 21.59 1.16 -9.88
C MET A 157 23.03 1.56 -9.51
N GLY A 158 24.03 0.99 -10.21
CA GLY A 158 25.43 1.30 -9.93
C GLY A 158 25.84 2.74 -10.27
N LEU A 159 25.05 3.45 -11.08
CA LEU A 159 25.23 4.89 -11.34
C LEU A 159 24.60 5.71 -10.21
N ALA A 160 23.40 5.33 -9.76
CA ALA A 160 22.68 6.03 -8.69
C ALA A 160 23.38 5.90 -7.33
N TYR A 161 23.76 4.68 -6.93
CA TYR A 161 24.42 4.44 -5.62
C TYR A 161 25.87 4.93 -5.54
N LYS A 162 26.52 5.22 -6.68
CA LYS A 162 27.79 5.95 -6.69
C LYS A 162 27.60 7.45 -6.46
N GLU A 163 26.46 8.00 -6.86
CA GLU A 163 26.04 9.35 -6.47
C GLU A 163 25.60 9.39 -4.99
N ASP A 164 25.08 8.30 -4.41
CA ASP A 164 24.71 8.19 -2.97
C ASP A 164 25.87 8.34 -1.97
N LEU A 165 27.13 8.16 -2.37
CA LEU A 165 28.27 8.48 -1.50
C LEU A 165 28.32 9.97 -1.12
N ASP A 166 27.70 10.82 -1.94
CA ASP A 166 27.51 12.25 -1.65
C ASP A 166 26.42 12.47 -0.60
N PHE A 167 25.46 11.54 -0.48
CA PHE A 167 24.33 11.66 0.43
C PHE A 167 24.74 11.49 1.90
N GLU A 168 25.45 10.41 2.22
CA GLU A 168 25.97 10.21 3.58
C GLU A 168 26.89 11.37 4.00
N ALA A 169 27.66 11.92 3.06
CA ALA A 169 28.53 13.08 3.32
C ALA A 169 27.72 14.34 3.68
N LYS A 170 26.65 14.65 2.93
CA LYS A 170 25.76 15.78 3.22
C LYS A 170 24.98 15.58 4.52
N ALA A 171 24.48 14.37 4.78
CA ALA A 171 23.83 14.03 6.03
C ALA A 171 24.78 14.20 7.24
N LYS A 172 26.06 13.80 7.11
CA LYS A 172 27.10 14.04 8.12
C LYS A 172 27.35 15.54 8.32
N GLU A 173 27.46 16.32 7.25
CA GLU A 173 27.64 17.77 7.33
C GLU A 173 26.45 18.44 8.03
N LYS A 174 25.22 18.06 7.68
CA LYS A 174 23.99 18.58 8.29
C LYS A 174 23.87 18.21 9.77
N ALA A 175 24.30 17.01 10.14
CA ALA A 175 24.40 16.59 11.54
C ALA A 175 25.41 17.46 12.31
N ASP A 176 26.58 17.70 11.74
CA ASP A 176 27.61 18.58 12.33
C ASP A 176 27.08 20.02 12.48
N GLN A 177 26.29 20.53 11.53
CA GLN A 177 25.71 21.88 11.57
C GLN A 177 24.53 22.00 12.56
N LYS A 178 23.58 21.06 12.57
CA LYS A 178 22.35 21.14 13.38
C LYS A 178 22.53 20.61 14.81
N LEU A 179 23.25 19.50 14.95
CA LEU A 179 23.40 18.79 16.23
C LEU A 179 24.77 19.00 16.86
N GLY A 180 25.81 19.29 16.08
CA GLY A 180 27.19 19.43 16.57
C GLY A 180 27.90 18.10 16.81
N TYR A 181 27.27 17.00 16.42
CA TYR A 181 27.85 15.66 16.42
C TYR A 181 27.08 14.81 15.40
N ARG A 182 27.63 13.64 15.09
CA ARG A 182 27.04 12.70 14.12
C ARG A 182 26.30 11.61 14.89
N PRO A 183 24.95 11.53 14.79
CA PRO A 183 24.20 10.48 15.46
C PRO A 183 24.68 9.09 15.04
N ARG A 184 24.77 8.18 16.01
CA ARG A 184 25.11 6.77 15.81
C ARG A 184 24.03 6.06 14.99
N PHE A 185 22.75 6.34 15.24
CA PHE A 185 21.65 5.69 14.51
C PHE A 185 21.71 5.98 13.00
N MET A 186 22.03 7.23 12.63
CA MET A 186 22.19 7.65 11.23
C MET A 186 23.32 6.86 10.56
N GLN A 187 24.46 6.75 11.23
CA GLN A 187 25.62 6.00 10.73
C GLN A 187 25.30 4.52 10.54
N ALA A 188 24.56 3.91 11.47
CA ALA A 188 24.10 2.52 11.34
C ALA A 188 23.16 2.32 10.13
N GLY A 189 22.21 3.24 9.90
CA GLY A 189 21.31 3.19 8.75
C GLY A 189 22.06 3.25 7.42
N PHE A 190 23.01 4.17 7.29
CA PHE A 190 23.87 4.21 6.10
C PHE A 190 24.72 2.96 5.93
N GLU A 191 25.19 2.39 7.03
CA GLU A 191 25.97 1.17 6.96
C GLU A 191 25.12 -0.01 6.44
N TYR A 192 23.83 -0.12 6.82
CA TYR A 192 22.94 -1.12 6.21
C TYR A 192 22.82 -0.96 4.69
N ILE A 193 22.64 0.28 4.22
CA ILE A 193 22.55 0.58 2.78
C ILE A 193 23.85 0.23 2.07
N LYS A 194 25.01 0.57 2.65
CA LYS A 194 26.33 0.19 2.12
C LYS A 194 26.50 -1.33 2.06
N GLN A 195 26.15 -2.05 3.12
CA GLN A 195 26.30 -3.50 3.16
C GLN A 195 25.38 -4.17 2.14
N TRP A 196 24.14 -3.69 1.96
CA TRP A 196 23.27 -4.14 0.87
C TRP A 196 23.89 -3.87 -0.51
N PHE A 197 24.42 -2.66 -0.74
CA PHE A 197 25.03 -2.32 -2.04
C PHE A 197 26.29 -3.16 -2.33
N ARG A 198 27.12 -3.39 -1.31
CA ARG A 198 28.27 -4.32 -1.39
C ARG A 198 27.81 -5.73 -1.75
N GLU A 199 26.75 -6.22 -1.12
CA GLU A 199 26.15 -7.52 -1.44
C GLU A 199 25.68 -7.58 -2.90
N VAL A 200 25.00 -6.53 -3.40
CA VAL A 200 24.58 -6.40 -4.80
C VAL A 200 25.77 -6.45 -5.76
N GLU A 201 26.89 -5.83 -5.40
CA GLU A 201 28.14 -5.88 -6.17
C GLU A 201 28.89 -7.22 -6.03
N GLY A 202 28.39 -8.14 -5.20
CA GLY A 202 29.04 -9.42 -4.91
C GLY A 202 30.34 -9.26 -4.12
N LYS A 203 30.45 -8.22 -3.29
CA LYS A 203 31.58 -8.00 -2.38
C LYS A 203 31.30 -8.61 -1.02
N ASP A 204 32.36 -8.98 -0.32
CA ASP A 204 32.25 -9.49 1.05
C ASP A 204 31.86 -8.37 2.02
N VAL A 205 31.22 -8.77 3.13
CA VAL A 205 30.85 -7.89 4.24
C VAL A 205 32.12 -7.33 4.87
N GLU A 206 32.22 -6.01 4.91
CA GLU A 206 33.32 -5.28 5.54
C GLU A 206 32.76 -3.93 5.97
N LEU A 207 32.74 -3.73 7.29
CA LEU A 207 32.23 -2.51 7.91
C LEU A 207 33.22 -1.37 7.73
N SER A 208 32.68 -0.15 7.59
CA SER A 208 33.50 1.06 7.45
C SER A 208 34.40 1.26 8.69
N GLU A 209 35.71 1.53 8.46
CA GLU A 209 36.70 1.60 9.54
C GLU A 209 36.45 2.75 10.53
N ASP A 210 35.91 3.86 10.02
CA ASP A 210 35.62 5.10 10.74
C ASP A 210 34.38 5.04 11.65
N LEU A 211 33.64 3.94 11.63
CA LEU A 211 32.46 3.77 12.48
C LEU A 211 32.81 3.65 13.96
N PRO A 212 32.03 4.26 14.87
CA PRO A 212 32.12 3.99 16.30
C PRO A 212 31.94 2.51 16.62
N GLU A 213 32.59 2.01 17.67
CA GLU A 213 32.54 0.59 18.05
C GLU A 213 31.13 0.15 18.44
N GLU A 214 30.33 1.04 19.04
CA GLU A 214 28.92 0.78 19.36
C GLU A 214 28.08 0.59 18.09
N VAL A 215 28.34 1.39 17.05
CA VAL A 215 27.67 1.26 15.75
C VAL A 215 28.08 -0.05 15.08
N LYS A 216 29.38 -0.38 15.07
CA LYS A 216 29.87 -1.66 14.53
C LYS A 216 29.23 -2.85 15.26
N ALA A 217 29.10 -2.76 16.58
CA ALA A 217 28.48 -3.82 17.38
C ALA A 217 27.01 -4.02 17.01
N VAL A 218 26.21 -2.94 16.93
CA VAL A 218 24.78 -3.01 16.56
C VAL A 218 24.61 -3.51 15.13
N VAL A 219 25.35 -2.95 14.16
CA VAL A 219 25.27 -3.39 12.76
C VAL A 219 25.67 -4.86 12.65
N THR A 220 26.75 -5.29 13.30
CA THR A 220 27.17 -6.70 13.28
C THR A 220 26.09 -7.63 13.85
N ALA A 221 25.44 -7.21 14.94
CA ALA A 221 24.42 -8.02 15.61
C ALA A 221 23.13 -8.18 14.79
N THR A 222 22.81 -7.20 13.94
CA THR A 222 21.51 -7.09 13.27
C THR A 222 21.59 -7.22 11.75
N LEU A 223 22.79 -7.17 11.14
CA LEU A 223 22.96 -7.18 9.69
C LEU A 223 22.32 -8.42 9.05
N SER A 224 22.36 -9.58 9.70
CA SER A 224 21.67 -10.78 9.20
C SER A 224 20.15 -10.63 9.15
N SER A 225 19.56 -9.95 10.12
CA SER A 225 18.11 -9.71 10.20
C SER A 225 17.67 -8.61 9.25
N ALA A 226 18.43 -7.51 9.17
CA ALA A 226 18.24 -6.47 8.15
C ALA A 226 18.33 -7.08 6.73
N ARG A 227 19.30 -7.99 6.53
CA ARG A 227 19.44 -8.77 5.30
C ARG A 227 18.26 -9.66 5.01
N ASP A 228 17.77 -10.40 6.00
CA ASP A 228 16.58 -11.22 5.81
C ASP A 228 15.39 -10.36 5.38
N SER A 229 15.19 -9.21 6.04
CA SER A 229 14.12 -8.26 5.74
C SER A 229 14.16 -7.71 4.31
N TRP A 230 15.31 -7.19 3.84
CA TRP A 230 15.38 -6.67 2.46
C TRP A 230 15.37 -7.76 1.37
N LEU A 231 15.49 -9.03 1.74
CA LEU A 231 15.28 -10.18 0.86
C LEU A 231 13.81 -10.69 0.90
N ARG A 232 12.96 -10.17 1.79
CA ARG A 232 11.54 -10.51 1.86
C ARG A 232 10.69 -9.62 0.94
N TYR A 233 10.74 -9.89 -0.35
CA TYR A 233 9.89 -9.24 -1.34
C TYR A 233 9.22 -10.25 -2.28
N PRO A 234 8.00 -9.97 -2.78
CA PRO A 234 7.32 -10.86 -3.71
C PRO A 234 8.05 -10.90 -5.05
N SER A 235 8.01 -12.03 -5.76
CA SER A 235 8.33 -12.03 -7.19
C SER A 235 7.33 -11.17 -7.97
N ARG A 236 7.70 -10.77 -9.19
CA ARG A 236 6.80 -10.06 -10.10
C ARG A 236 5.45 -10.80 -10.29
N GLN A 237 5.48 -12.13 -10.39
CA GLN A 237 4.27 -12.93 -10.56
C GLN A 237 3.40 -12.93 -9.31
N GLU A 238 3.98 -13.04 -8.12
CA GLU A 238 3.24 -12.97 -6.85
C GLU A 238 2.61 -11.60 -6.65
N ALA A 239 3.38 -10.52 -6.88
CA ALA A 239 2.87 -9.15 -6.85
C ALA A 239 1.76 -8.94 -7.90
N ASP A 240 1.84 -9.61 -9.05
CA ASP A 240 0.83 -9.53 -10.11
C ASP A 240 -0.48 -10.24 -9.75
N LYS A 241 -0.42 -11.27 -8.91
CA LYS A 241 -1.55 -12.12 -8.52
C LYS A 241 -2.36 -11.55 -7.37
N SER A 242 -1.72 -11.02 -6.32
CA SER A 242 -2.44 -10.69 -5.08
C SER A 242 -1.85 -9.48 -4.35
N GLU A 243 -2.72 -8.51 -4.05
CA GLU A 243 -2.43 -7.41 -3.13
C GLU A 243 -2.22 -7.88 -1.68
N ASP A 244 -2.88 -8.97 -1.27
CA ASP A 244 -2.68 -9.55 0.06
C ASP A 244 -1.29 -10.17 0.20
N LEU A 245 -0.76 -10.81 -0.85
CA LEU A 245 0.64 -11.29 -0.83
C LEU A 245 1.61 -10.13 -0.68
N ILE A 246 1.42 -9.03 -1.42
CA ILE A 246 2.23 -7.81 -1.28
C ILE A 246 2.19 -7.33 0.18
N ARG A 247 0.99 -7.22 0.77
CA ARG A 247 0.81 -6.80 2.17
C ARG A 247 1.50 -7.76 3.15
N LYS A 248 1.44 -9.07 2.92
CA LYS A 248 2.10 -10.08 3.78
C LYS A 248 3.63 -9.97 3.74
N TYR A 249 4.24 -9.82 2.56
CA TYR A 249 5.69 -9.60 2.46
C TYR A 249 6.10 -8.33 3.21
N ALA A 250 5.32 -7.25 3.08
CA ALA A 250 5.55 -6.02 3.83
C ALA A 250 5.42 -6.23 5.35
N GLN A 251 4.42 -6.99 5.81
CA GLN A 251 4.23 -7.33 7.23
C GLN A 251 5.41 -8.13 7.79
N VAL A 252 5.86 -9.17 7.09
CA VAL A 252 7.01 -9.99 7.54
C VAL A 252 8.29 -9.16 7.61
N SER A 253 8.55 -8.32 6.59
CA SER A 253 9.69 -7.42 6.60
C SER A 253 9.63 -6.42 7.78
N TYR A 254 8.45 -5.88 8.06
CA TYR A 254 8.24 -5.02 9.24
C TYR A 254 8.41 -5.78 10.56
N GLU A 255 7.90 -7.00 10.69
CA GLU A 255 8.06 -7.81 11.91
C GLU A 255 9.54 -8.11 12.20
N ILE A 256 10.32 -8.49 11.19
CA ILE A 256 11.77 -8.68 11.32
C ILE A 256 12.43 -7.36 11.78
N ASN A 257 12.09 -6.25 11.14
CA ASN A 257 12.66 -4.95 11.50
C ASN A 257 12.29 -4.54 12.93
N ARG A 258 11.04 -4.73 13.35
CA ARG A 258 10.53 -4.37 14.68
C ARG A 258 11.07 -5.28 15.79
N ASP A 259 11.16 -6.58 15.54
CA ASP A 259 11.45 -7.56 16.59
C ASP A 259 12.94 -7.88 16.70
N GLU A 260 13.69 -7.82 15.60
CA GLU A 260 15.09 -8.24 15.56
C GLU A 260 16.08 -7.08 15.37
N VAL A 261 15.73 -6.06 14.56
CA VAL A 261 16.65 -4.94 14.29
C VAL A 261 16.43 -3.78 15.26
N TRP A 262 15.17 -3.39 15.46
CA TRP A 262 14.80 -2.21 16.24
C TRP A 262 15.29 -2.23 17.68
N PRO A 263 15.24 -3.35 18.46
CA PRO A 263 15.67 -3.33 19.84
C PRO A 263 17.17 -2.99 20.03
N GLU A 264 18.02 -3.38 19.08
CA GLU A 264 19.44 -3.05 19.08
C GLU A 264 19.68 -1.65 18.49
N PHE A 265 19.00 -1.31 17.39
CA PHE A 265 19.10 0.00 16.76
C PHE A 265 18.65 1.13 17.69
N LYS A 266 17.59 0.90 18.48
CA LYS A 266 17.07 1.83 19.48
C LYS A 266 18.11 2.19 20.55
N LYS A 267 19.07 1.31 20.86
CA LYS A 267 20.15 1.64 21.82
C LYS A 267 21.00 2.79 21.32
N LEU A 268 21.29 2.83 20.02
CA LEU A 268 22.03 3.95 19.40
C LEU A 268 21.24 5.26 19.52
N ILE A 269 19.93 5.20 19.30
CA ILE A 269 19.03 6.36 19.43
C ILE A 269 18.96 6.83 20.89
N ASP A 270 18.87 5.90 21.85
CA ASP A 270 18.83 6.22 23.27
C ASP A 270 20.14 6.91 23.70
N ASP A 271 21.30 6.42 23.23
CA ASP A 271 22.60 7.06 23.49
C ASP A 271 22.72 8.44 22.81
N ASP A 272 22.25 8.55 21.57
CA ASP A 272 22.22 9.81 20.83
C ASP A 272 21.29 10.85 21.50
N MET A 273 20.19 10.39 22.11
CA MET A 273 19.27 11.24 22.87
C MET A 273 19.94 11.81 24.13
N GLU A 274 20.82 11.03 24.79
CA GLU A 274 21.60 11.51 25.93
C GLU A 274 22.62 12.57 25.51
N ASP A 275 23.31 12.37 24.38
CA ASP A 275 24.21 13.38 23.82
C ASP A 275 23.46 14.66 23.44
N GLN A 276 22.22 14.54 22.94
CA GLN A 276 21.39 15.71 22.64
C GLN A 276 20.95 16.47 23.89
N LYS A 277 20.57 15.78 24.97
CA LYS A 277 20.24 16.43 26.24
C LYS A 277 21.44 17.24 26.76
N MET A 278 22.64 16.67 26.65
CA MET A 278 23.87 17.41 26.94
C MET A 278 24.04 18.61 26.01
N GLN A 279 23.75 18.48 24.72
CA GLN A 279 23.84 19.60 23.78
C GLN A 279 22.90 20.75 24.12
N GLU A 280 21.67 20.46 24.53
CA GLU A 280 20.71 21.48 24.92
C GLU A 280 21.16 22.21 26.21
N LEU A 281 21.73 21.49 27.18
CA LEU A 281 22.35 22.10 28.36
C LEU A 281 23.50 23.05 27.97
N LEU A 282 24.36 22.63 27.02
CA LEU A 282 25.48 23.45 26.55
C LEU A 282 25.02 24.66 25.73
N LYS A 283 23.95 24.54 24.95
CA LYS A 283 23.32 25.68 24.26
C LYS A 283 22.77 26.71 25.25
N ASP A 284 22.15 26.27 26.34
CA ASP A 284 21.66 27.17 27.39
C ASP A 284 22.83 27.87 28.09
N ALA A 285 23.93 27.15 28.35
CA ALA A 285 25.18 27.73 28.86
C ALA A 285 25.81 28.76 27.89
N GLN A 286 25.84 28.46 26.59
CA GLN A 286 26.30 29.38 25.54
C GLN A 286 25.49 30.68 25.52
N LYS A 287 24.15 30.59 25.58
CA LYS A 287 23.25 31.77 25.59
C LYS A 287 23.47 32.65 26.81
N ASN A 288 23.63 32.04 27.98
CA ASN A 288 23.92 32.76 29.22
C ASN A 288 25.29 33.44 29.19
N GLN A 289 26.28 32.85 28.52
CA GLN A 289 27.62 33.43 28.39
C GLN A 289 27.71 34.54 27.33
N ALA A 290 26.84 34.53 26.32
CA ALA A 290 26.79 35.54 25.25
C ALA A 290 26.00 36.81 25.63
N SER A 291 25.17 36.75 26.68
CA SER A 291 24.26 37.85 27.08
C SER A 291 24.83 38.78 28.16
N ASP A 292 26.00 38.49 28.73
CA ASP A 292 26.56 39.20 29.88
C ASP A 292 27.95 39.81 29.60
N GLU A 293 28.05 41.14 29.49
CA GLU A 293 29.33 41.90 29.40
C GLU A 293 30.08 41.97 30.75
N SER A 294 29.61 41.29 31.81
CA SER A 294 30.11 41.46 33.19
C SER A 294 30.50 40.18 33.96
N GLY A 295 30.74 39.06 33.27
CA GLY A 295 31.46 37.91 33.87
C GLY A 295 30.65 37.04 34.85
N GLY A 296 29.33 36.93 34.67
CA GLY A 296 28.44 35.97 35.34
C GLY A 296 28.53 34.56 34.74
N GLN A 297 28.15 33.54 35.52
CA GLN A 297 28.54 32.13 35.35
C GLN A 297 27.93 31.42 34.11
N GLY A 298 28.73 31.17 33.07
CA GLY A 298 28.31 30.41 31.87
C GLY A 298 27.80 28.98 32.14
N LEU A 299 28.46 28.20 32.99
CA LEU A 299 28.00 26.87 33.43
C LEU A 299 27.31 26.94 34.80
N PRO A 300 26.26 26.12 35.06
CA PRO A 300 25.62 26.01 36.37
C PRO A 300 26.64 25.72 37.48
N GLN A 301 26.50 26.38 38.63
CA GLN A 301 27.48 26.26 39.72
C GLN A 301 27.58 24.82 40.25
N GLU A 302 26.46 24.11 40.35
CA GLU A 302 26.41 22.71 40.79
C GLU A 302 27.17 21.77 39.85
N LEU A 303 27.16 22.05 38.55
CA LEU A 303 27.96 21.30 37.58
C LEU A 303 29.44 21.66 37.72
N LYS A 304 29.78 22.94 37.86
CA LYS A 304 31.17 23.38 38.10
C LYS A 304 31.77 22.70 39.32
N ASP A 305 31.04 22.65 40.42
CA ASP A 305 31.54 22.08 41.68
C ASP A 305 31.86 20.58 41.59
N LYS A 306 31.28 19.86 40.62
CA LYS A 306 31.54 18.44 40.33
C LYS A 306 32.71 18.20 39.36
N LEU A 307 33.21 19.25 38.69
CA LEU A 307 34.26 19.16 37.68
C LEU A 307 35.62 19.56 38.27
N THR A 308 36.69 18.88 37.83
CA THR A 308 38.07 19.32 38.14
C THR A 308 38.40 20.63 37.41
N PRO A 309 39.41 21.40 37.85
CA PRO A 309 39.81 22.62 37.15
C PRO A 309 40.18 22.39 35.68
N GLU A 310 40.79 21.26 35.36
CA GLU A 310 41.15 20.86 33.99
C GLU A 310 39.90 20.55 33.15
N GLU A 311 38.92 19.86 33.72
CA GLU A 311 37.62 19.56 33.09
C GLU A 311 36.78 20.82 32.86
N GLN A 312 36.74 21.72 33.83
CA GLN A 312 36.06 23.02 33.70
C GLN A 312 36.68 23.85 32.57
N GLN A 313 38.03 23.87 32.50
CA GLN A 313 38.73 24.60 31.45
C GLN A 313 38.45 23.99 30.08
N SER A 314 38.51 22.66 29.95
CA SER A 314 38.18 21.95 28.71
C SER A 314 36.76 22.26 28.24
N LEU A 315 35.77 22.24 29.14
CA LEU A 315 34.38 22.54 28.80
C LEU A 315 34.18 24.01 28.41
N GLN A 316 34.84 24.94 29.12
CA GLN A 316 34.79 26.37 28.78
C GLN A 316 35.46 26.68 27.44
N GLU A 317 36.58 26.03 27.13
CA GLU A 317 37.27 26.17 25.85
C GLU A 317 36.39 25.66 24.70
N ALA A 318 35.71 24.52 24.85
CA ALA A 318 34.78 24.00 23.86
C ALA A 318 33.59 24.95 23.61
N ILE A 319 32.99 25.49 24.68
CA ILE A 319 31.90 26.48 24.57
C ILE A 319 32.38 27.76 23.87
N LYS A 320 33.56 28.26 24.25
CA LYS A 320 34.14 29.47 23.68
C LYS A 320 34.47 29.29 22.19
N GLN A 321 35.03 28.13 21.82
CA GLN A 321 35.35 27.79 20.45
C GLN A 321 34.09 27.80 19.58
N ALA A 322 33.00 27.19 20.05
CA ALA A 322 31.72 27.19 19.34
C ALA A 322 31.14 28.60 19.14
N ILE A 323 31.29 29.50 20.14
CA ILE A 323 30.91 30.91 20.02
C ILE A 323 31.78 31.65 18.99
N GLU A 324 33.10 31.40 18.99
CA GLU A 324 34.02 32.02 18.02
C GLU A 324 33.75 31.53 16.59
N ASP A 325 33.46 30.25 16.39
CA ASP A 325 33.17 29.70 15.07
C ASP A 325 31.82 30.19 14.53
N ALA A 326 30.82 30.36 15.39
CA ALA A 326 29.57 31.02 15.03
C ALA A 326 29.78 32.46 14.56
N LYS A 327 30.70 33.20 15.18
CA LYS A 327 31.07 34.56 14.74
C LYS A 327 31.79 34.54 13.39
N LYS A 328 32.76 33.64 13.19
CA LYS A 328 33.50 33.54 11.93
C LYS A 328 32.62 33.18 10.74
N GLU A 329 31.62 32.31 10.92
CA GLU A 329 30.67 31.98 9.85
C GLU A 329 29.75 33.16 9.53
N LYS A 330 29.31 33.90 10.56
CA LYS A 330 28.54 35.13 10.36
C LYS A 330 29.35 36.18 9.60
N ASP A 331 30.62 36.38 9.97
CA ASP A 331 31.53 37.32 9.29
C ASP A 331 31.83 36.88 7.84
N LYS A 332 31.90 35.56 7.56
CA LYS A 332 32.07 35.02 6.21
C LYS A 332 30.81 35.19 5.34
N ALA A 333 29.63 34.97 5.91
CA ALA A 333 28.36 35.20 5.23
C ALA A 333 28.16 36.70 4.91
N GLU A 334 28.55 37.59 5.82
CA GLU A 334 28.54 39.04 5.60
C GLU A 334 29.60 39.48 4.57
N ALA A 335 30.79 38.86 4.53
CA ALA A 335 31.82 39.15 3.53
C ALA A 335 31.53 38.62 2.12
N GLN A 336 30.80 37.50 1.99
CA GLN A 336 30.33 36.99 0.69
C GLN A 336 29.08 37.74 0.17
N GLY A 337 28.37 38.47 1.04
CA GLY A 337 27.27 39.36 0.65
C GLY A 337 27.73 40.61 -0.12
N ASP A 338 28.97 41.05 0.04
CA ASP A 338 29.50 42.30 -0.53
C ASP A 338 30.01 42.19 -1.99
N GLU A 339 30.10 40.98 -2.57
CA GLU A 339 30.45 40.78 -4.00
C GLU A 339 29.25 40.48 -4.92
N LEU A 340 28.02 40.39 -4.38
CA LEU A 340 26.81 40.05 -5.13
C LEU A 340 25.72 41.14 -5.19
N GLU A 341 25.97 42.36 -4.72
CA GLU A 341 25.02 43.50 -4.82
C GLU A 341 24.89 44.13 -6.24
N ARG A 342 25.27 43.41 -7.31
CA ARG A 342 25.07 43.87 -8.70
C ARG A 342 24.55 42.82 -9.67
N ALA A 343 23.72 41.88 -9.23
CA ALA A 343 22.79 41.21 -10.14
C ALA A 343 21.64 40.56 -9.35
N GLU A 344 20.43 40.99 -9.70
CA GLU A 344 19.14 40.34 -9.41
C GLU A 344 18.62 40.41 -7.96
N GLY A 345 17.42 40.99 -7.84
CA GLY A 345 16.78 41.34 -6.58
C GLY A 345 16.30 40.11 -5.82
N LYS A 346 16.86 39.90 -4.64
CA LYS A 346 16.32 39.01 -3.60
C LYS A 346 15.16 39.70 -2.85
N PRO A 347 14.12 38.97 -2.40
CA PRO A 347 13.14 39.50 -1.46
C PRO A 347 13.79 39.76 -0.09
N GLU A 348 13.33 40.80 0.60
CA GLU A 348 13.72 41.10 1.99
C GLU A 348 13.43 39.89 2.91
N VAL A 349 14.47 39.42 3.58
CA VAL A 349 14.36 38.44 4.68
C VAL A 349 13.65 39.14 5.84
N ASP A 350 12.44 38.68 6.16
CA ASP A 350 11.69 39.07 7.36
C ASP A 350 12.53 38.68 8.59
N SER A 351 13.16 39.69 9.18
CA SER A 351 14.06 39.62 10.34
C SER A 351 13.28 39.66 11.66
N SER A 352 12.09 39.05 11.70
CA SER A 352 11.27 39.01 12.90
C SER A 352 11.01 37.57 13.37
N GLN A 353 11.69 37.22 14.46
CA GLN A 353 11.51 36.05 15.34
C GLN A 353 12.33 34.77 15.02
N GLY A 354 13.59 34.77 15.44
CA GLY A 354 14.46 33.60 15.59
C GLY A 354 15.71 33.94 16.40
N SER A 355 15.66 33.67 17.70
CA SER A 355 16.61 34.07 18.74
C SER A 355 18.06 33.63 18.50
N GLN A 356 19.01 34.48 18.92
CA GLN A 356 20.45 34.23 19.10
C GLN A 356 20.77 32.82 19.68
N SER A 357 21.00 31.80 18.86
CA SER A 357 21.69 30.57 19.30
C SER A 357 22.92 30.36 18.42
N GLY A 358 24.10 30.32 19.04
CA GLY A 358 25.36 30.05 18.35
C GLY A 358 25.43 28.64 17.78
N LYS A 359 26.53 28.36 17.06
CA LYS A 359 26.87 27.04 16.53
C LYS A 359 26.88 26.00 17.68
N PRO A 360 26.31 24.80 17.49
CA PRO A 360 26.33 23.75 18.50
C PRO A 360 27.76 23.41 18.98
N VAL A 361 27.93 22.99 20.23
CA VAL A 361 29.26 22.58 20.76
C VAL A 361 29.65 21.23 20.17
N ASP A 362 30.90 21.07 19.72
CA ASP A 362 31.39 19.75 19.31
C ASP A 362 31.58 18.83 20.53
N ILE A 363 30.51 18.15 20.90
CA ILE A 363 30.50 17.20 22.01
C ILE A 363 31.40 16.00 21.71
N SER A 364 31.61 15.63 20.44
CA SER A 364 32.43 14.46 20.09
C SER A 364 33.88 14.63 20.57
N SER A 365 34.36 15.88 20.62
CA SER A 365 35.69 16.25 21.11
C SER A 365 35.88 16.19 22.64
N LEU A 366 34.80 16.09 23.43
CA LEU A 366 34.88 16.09 24.89
C LEU A 366 35.36 14.74 25.44
N PRO A 367 36.20 14.72 26.50
CA PRO A 367 36.60 13.49 27.17
C PRO A 367 35.40 12.67 27.69
N ALA A 368 35.47 11.34 27.61
CA ALA A 368 34.38 10.46 28.05
C ALA A 368 34.01 10.65 29.53
N GLU A 369 35.00 10.85 30.40
CA GLU A 369 34.79 11.13 31.84
C GLU A 369 34.00 12.43 32.06
N LEU A 370 34.24 13.45 31.23
CA LEU A 370 33.54 14.72 31.28
C LEU A 370 32.09 14.58 30.81
N LYS A 371 31.85 13.85 29.72
CA LYS A 371 30.48 13.53 29.23
C LYS A 371 29.67 12.81 30.31
N GLN A 372 30.28 11.82 30.96
CA GLN A 372 29.63 11.06 32.03
C GLN A 372 29.22 11.95 33.20
N LYS A 373 30.08 12.87 33.64
CA LYS A 373 29.76 13.82 34.71
C LYS A 373 28.65 14.81 34.33
N ILE A 374 28.61 15.25 33.07
CA ILE A 374 27.53 16.10 32.56
C ILE A 374 26.20 15.33 32.56
N LYS A 375 26.23 14.06 32.14
CA LYS A 375 25.07 13.17 32.17
C LYS A 375 24.54 12.96 33.59
N GLU A 376 25.41 12.63 34.54
CA GLU A 376 25.06 12.49 35.95
C GLU A 376 24.49 13.79 36.55
N TYR A 377 24.94 14.96 36.07
CA TYR A 377 24.36 16.23 36.45
C TYR A 377 22.93 16.38 35.92
N ILE A 378 22.70 16.09 34.63
CA ILE A 378 21.36 16.14 34.01
C ILE A 378 20.39 15.20 34.74
N GLU A 379 20.83 13.99 35.09
CA GLU A 379 20.05 13.01 35.85
C GLU A 379 19.77 13.45 37.31
N SER A 380 20.57 14.38 37.84
CA SER A 380 20.37 14.95 39.18
C SER A 380 19.44 16.17 39.23
N LEU A 381 19.04 16.72 38.07
CA LEU A 381 18.12 17.86 37.99
C LEU A 381 16.70 17.49 38.45
N PRO A 382 15.85 18.46 38.82
CA PRO A 382 14.44 18.21 39.11
C PRO A 382 13.69 17.56 37.93
N GLU A 383 12.68 16.73 38.20
CA GLU A 383 11.92 16.02 37.15
C GLU A 383 11.35 16.94 36.07
N GLU A 384 10.94 18.17 36.42
CA GLU A 384 10.41 19.12 35.44
C GLU A 384 11.49 19.58 34.45
N GLU A 385 12.71 19.86 34.91
CA GLU A 385 13.84 20.27 34.05
C GLU A 385 14.33 19.10 33.20
N GLN A 386 14.35 17.89 33.76
CA GLN A 386 14.65 16.68 32.98
C GLN A 386 13.66 16.46 31.85
N ARG A 387 12.35 16.64 32.12
CA ARG A 387 11.29 16.55 31.09
C ARG A 387 11.42 17.65 30.05
N GLU A 388 11.77 18.87 30.44
CA GLU A 388 11.99 19.97 29.50
C GLU A 388 13.17 19.67 28.56
N ASN A 389 14.30 19.25 29.12
CA ASN A 389 15.49 18.89 28.34
C ASN A 389 15.23 17.72 27.41
N ALA A 390 14.52 16.69 27.88
CA ALA A 390 14.09 15.57 27.03
C ALA A 390 13.19 16.03 25.89
N ARG A 391 12.25 16.95 26.14
CA ARG A 391 11.36 17.50 25.10
C ARG A 391 12.13 18.31 24.05
N LYS A 392 13.09 19.15 24.48
CA LYS A 392 13.97 19.91 23.57
C LYS A 392 14.83 18.97 22.72
N ALA A 393 15.42 17.95 23.35
CA ALA A 393 16.21 16.94 22.66
C ALA A 393 15.39 16.16 21.63
N GLN A 394 14.20 15.68 22.00
CA GLN A 394 13.30 14.98 21.09
C GLN A 394 12.84 15.87 19.92
N ALA A 395 12.60 17.16 20.16
CA ALA A 395 12.25 18.10 19.10
C ALA A 395 13.40 18.31 18.11
N ALA A 396 14.63 18.46 18.60
CA ALA A 396 15.82 18.59 17.75
C ALA A 396 16.08 17.30 16.94
N PHE A 397 15.85 16.13 17.54
CA PHE A 397 15.95 14.84 16.85
C PHE A 397 14.92 14.72 15.74
N LYS A 398 13.66 15.04 16.04
CA LYS A 398 12.60 14.99 15.05
C LYS A 398 12.88 15.94 13.87
N GLU A 399 13.33 17.16 14.15
CA GLU A 399 13.70 18.10 13.09
C GLU A 399 14.87 17.61 12.23
N PHE A 400 15.86 16.95 12.85
CA PHE A 400 16.98 16.35 12.13
C PHE A 400 16.55 15.12 11.32
N GLU A 401 15.75 14.22 11.90
CA GLU A 401 15.23 13.02 11.26
C GLU A 401 14.33 13.37 10.07
N ASP A 402 13.41 14.32 10.24
CA ASP A 402 12.56 14.84 9.15
C ASP A 402 13.46 15.36 8.02
N ALA A 403 14.49 16.15 8.35
CA ALA A 403 15.42 16.70 7.36
C ALA A 403 16.36 15.66 6.74
N LEU A 404 16.63 14.53 7.41
CA LEU A 404 17.43 13.42 6.91
C LEU A 404 16.62 12.53 5.97
N ASN A 405 15.35 12.29 6.32
CA ASN A 405 14.38 11.56 5.50
C ASN A 405 14.02 12.30 4.22
N GLU A 406 13.96 13.65 4.23
CA GLU A 406 13.77 14.44 3.01
C GLU A 406 14.94 14.29 2.03
N GLU A 407 16.13 14.09 2.57
CA GLU A 407 17.37 14.14 1.80
C GLU A 407 17.71 12.75 1.23
N LEU A 408 17.38 11.66 1.94
CA LEU A 408 17.29 10.30 1.38
C LEU A 408 16.12 10.32 0.39
N GLN A 409 16.38 10.63 -0.89
CA GLN A 409 15.36 10.50 -1.92
C GLN A 409 14.78 9.08 -1.86
N GLY A 410 13.46 9.01 -1.67
CA GLY A 410 12.76 7.78 -1.36
C GLY A 410 12.30 7.75 0.11
N LYS A 411 10.97 7.72 0.28
CA LYS A 411 10.22 6.83 1.18
C LYS A 411 9.19 7.53 2.05
N LEU A 412 8.04 6.85 2.13
CA LEU A 412 7.22 6.49 3.31
C LEU A 412 7.03 7.50 4.46
N SER A 413 7.46 8.75 4.31
CA SER A 413 7.44 9.81 5.31
C SER A 413 6.07 10.49 5.43
N ASP A 414 5.00 9.81 5.02
CA ASP A 414 3.66 10.16 5.50
C ASP A 414 3.55 9.80 6.97
N ASN A 415 4.20 10.64 7.78
CA ASN A 415 3.78 10.96 9.11
C ASN A 415 2.31 11.44 8.95
N PRO A 416 1.31 10.78 9.55
CA PRO A 416 -0.09 11.20 9.43
C PRO A 416 -0.38 12.62 9.95
N GLU A 417 0.63 13.32 10.47
CA GLU A 417 0.48 14.54 11.23
C GLU A 417 1.09 15.82 10.66
N LYS A 418 1.87 15.87 9.57
CA LYS A 418 2.50 17.18 9.19
C LYS A 418 2.47 17.61 7.72
N LYS A 419 1.91 18.82 7.59
CA LYS A 419 1.81 19.74 6.46
C LYS A 419 2.69 20.97 6.80
N ALA A 420 3.44 21.45 5.82
CA ALA A 420 4.14 22.75 5.72
C ALA A 420 5.53 22.90 6.37
N GLY A 421 6.52 23.25 5.53
CA GLY A 421 7.39 24.40 5.81
C GLY A 421 8.89 24.28 5.50
N ARG A 422 9.26 24.77 4.30
CA ARG A 422 10.47 25.55 3.94
C ARG A 422 11.74 24.85 3.45
N GLU A 423 12.04 25.22 2.20
CA GLU A 423 13.29 25.25 1.42
C GLU A 423 14.44 26.03 2.10
N GLU A 424 15.72 25.64 1.84
CA GLU A 424 16.78 26.47 1.20
C GLU A 424 18.21 25.83 1.16
N ILE A 425 18.81 25.79 -0.06
CA ILE A 425 20.25 25.94 -0.47
C ILE A 425 21.13 24.70 -0.86
N GLU A 426 21.14 24.44 -2.19
CA GLU A 426 22.24 24.35 -3.22
C GLU A 426 23.69 23.90 -2.91
N ALA A 427 24.23 22.84 -3.59
CA ALA A 427 25.05 22.76 -4.85
C ALA A 427 26.58 22.67 -4.57
N GLU A 428 27.44 21.81 -5.15
CA GLU A 428 27.80 21.62 -6.57
C GLU A 428 28.89 20.50 -6.79
N ALA A 429 28.90 19.89 -7.99
CA ALA A 429 30.06 19.38 -8.78
C ALA A 429 30.47 17.87 -8.83
N ALA A 430 30.44 17.37 -10.07
CA ALA A 430 30.64 16.01 -10.56
C ALA A 430 32.03 15.70 -11.16
N LYS A 431 32.38 14.39 -11.25
CA LYS A 431 32.68 13.61 -12.49
C LYS A 431 33.61 12.41 -12.23
N GLN A 432 33.22 11.19 -12.65
CA GLN A 432 34.13 10.05 -12.92
C GLN A 432 33.54 8.98 -13.88
N PRO A 433 34.37 8.05 -14.42
CA PRO A 433 34.08 7.22 -15.60
C PRO A 433 33.59 5.77 -15.32
N GLU A 434 33.14 5.09 -16.38
CA GLU A 434 32.55 3.75 -16.41
C GLU A 434 33.51 2.59 -16.03
N ILE A 435 33.02 1.59 -15.29
CA ILE A 435 33.70 0.31 -15.04
C ILE A 435 32.72 -0.86 -15.22
N LYS A 436 33.09 -1.83 -16.09
CA LYS A 436 32.48 -3.16 -16.21
C LYS A 436 33.39 -4.20 -15.55
N GLY A 437 32.85 -5.02 -14.65
CA GLY A 437 33.56 -6.12 -14.00
C GLY A 437 32.86 -7.47 -14.20
N LYS A 438 33.62 -8.46 -14.69
CA LYS A 438 33.19 -9.85 -14.92
C LYS A 438 33.28 -10.63 -13.61
N GLY A 439 32.16 -11.13 -13.11
CA GLY A 439 32.02 -11.84 -11.83
C GLY A 439 30.58 -11.89 -11.31
N TRP A 440 29.72 -11.04 -11.89
CA TRP A 440 28.31 -10.89 -11.53
C TRP A 440 27.47 -12.17 -11.68
N GLU A 441 27.56 -12.88 -12.81
CA GLU A 441 26.58 -13.93 -13.16
C GLU A 441 26.52 -15.13 -12.20
N GLU A 442 27.59 -15.43 -11.46
CA GLU A 442 27.65 -16.60 -10.57
C GLU A 442 27.13 -16.28 -9.16
N LYS A 443 27.53 -15.13 -8.60
CA LYS A 443 26.99 -14.61 -7.32
C LYS A 443 25.53 -14.14 -7.45
N GLU A 444 25.13 -13.72 -8.64
CA GLU A 444 23.74 -13.35 -8.97
C GLU A 444 22.80 -14.55 -8.89
N LYS A 445 23.21 -15.72 -9.37
CA LYS A 445 22.43 -16.96 -9.24
C LYS A 445 22.27 -17.40 -7.80
N GLU A 446 23.32 -17.28 -7.00
CA GLU A 446 23.27 -17.61 -5.57
C GLU A 446 22.28 -16.70 -4.83
N ARG A 447 22.26 -15.40 -5.14
CA ARG A 447 21.31 -14.44 -4.58
C ARG A 447 19.87 -14.65 -5.05
N GLU A 448 19.65 -14.93 -6.33
CA GLU A 448 18.33 -15.30 -6.86
C GLU A 448 17.83 -16.60 -6.23
N GLU A 449 18.74 -17.56 -6.01
CA GLU A 449 18.44 -18.82 -5.35
C GLU A 449 18.13 -18.63 -3.86
N GLU A 450 18.86 -17.79 -3.13
CA GLU A 450 18.56 -17.42 -1.75
C GLU A 450 17.26 -16.63 -1.63
N ALA A 451 17.01 -15.65 -2.50
CA ALA A 451 15.73 -14.95 -2.54
C ALA A 451 14.59 -15.92 -2.88
N ARG A 452 14.83 -16.91 -3.75
CA ARG A 452 13.88 -18.01 -4.04
C ARG A 452 13.72 -18.96 -2.85
N GLU A 453 14.76 -19.25 -2.09
CA GLU A 453 14.67 -20.07 -0.87
C GLU A 453 13.98 -19.32 0.26
N SER A 454 14.25 -18.02 0.42
CA SER A 454 13.52 -17.12 1.31
C SER A 454 12.06 -16.99 0.90
N ARG A 455 11.75 -16.91 -0.41
CA ARG A 455 10.39 -16.99 -0.94
C ARG A 455 9.75 -18.32 -0.63
N LYS A 456 10.43 -19.45 -0.85
CA LYS A 456 9.94 -20.78 -0.45
C LYS A 456 9.80 -20.93 1.05
N ARG A 457 10.65 -20.28 1.85
CA ARG A 457 10.61 -20.30 3.31
C ARG A 457 9.44 -19.48 3.80
N ILE A 458 9.22 -18.30 3.23
CA ILE A 458 8.06 -17.46 3.46
C ILE A 458 6.78 -18.14 2.96
N GLU A 459 6.78 -18.73 1.78
CA GLU A 459 5.70 -19.55 1.23
C GLU A 459 5.46 -20.75 2.16
N SER A 460 6.50 -21.40 2.68
CA SER A 460 6.37 -22.48 3.66
C SER A 460 5.93 -22.00 5.04
N LEU A 461 6.24 -20.76 5.44
CA LEU A 461 5.79 -20.10 6.67
C LEU A 461 4.34 -19.59 6.50
N PHE A 462 3.94 -19.24 5.28
CA PHE A 462 2.57 -18.91 4.87
C PHE A 462 1.74 -20.18 4.57
N GLU A 463 2.38 -21.31 4.32
CA GLU A 463 1.78 -22.65 4.28
C GLU A 463 1.69 -23.24 5.68
N ALA A 464 2.64 -22.91 6.57
CA ALA A 464 2.66 -23.31 7.97
C ALA A 464 1.81 -22.39 8.87
N GLY A 465 1.56 -21.15 8.47
CA GLY A 465 0.40 -20.38 8.90
C GLY A 465 -0.80 -20.90 8.13
N GLU A 466 -1.42 -21.97 8.63
CA GLU A 466 -2.53 -22.73 8.03
C GLU A 466 -3.16 -22.04 6.82
N LYS A 467 -2.87 -22.56 5.61
CA LYS A 467 -3.55 -22.12 4.38
C LYS A 467 -5.05 -22.05 4.65
N ASP A 468 -5.58 -20.84 4.51
CA ASP A 468 -6.99 -20.54 4.65
C ASP A 468 -7.80 -21.49 3.73
N PRO A 469 -8.71 -22.33 4.26
CA PRO A 469 -9.33 -23.40 3.46
C PRO A 469 -10.02 -22.91 2.17
N TYR A 470 -10.53 -21.68 2.17
CA TYR A 470 -11.12 -21.02 1.01
C TYR A 470 -10.10 -20.80 -0.10
N HIS A 471 -8.90 -20.33 0.25
CA HIS A 471 -7.82 -20.11 -0.71
C HIS A 471 -7.31 -21.44 -1.29
N GLU A 472 -7.18 -22.46 -0.45
CA GLU A 472 -6.81 -23.81 -0.91
C GLU A 472 -7.87 -24.38 -1.87
N ALA A 473 -9.15 -24.15 -1.59
CA ALA A 473 -10.24 -24.55 -2.49
C ALA A 473 -10.18 -23.75 -3.81
N LEU A 474 -9.98 -22.43 -3.74
CA LEU A 474 -9.92 -21.53 -4.89
C LEU A 474 -8.79 -21.90 -5.87
N GLU A 475 -7.59 -22.18 -5.36
CA GLU A 475 -6.45 -22.62 -6.16
C GLU A 475 -6.75 -23.92 -6.93
N LYS A 476 -7.46 -24.86 -6.30
CA LYS A 476 -7.81 -26.15 -6.90
C LYS A 476 -8.91 -26.06 -7.96
N VAL A 477 -9.76 -25.03 -7.91
CA VAL A 477 -10.97 -24.94 -8.75
C VAL A 477 -11.02 -23.73 -9.67
N SER A 478 -9.93 -22.95 -9.78
CA SER A 478 -9.88 -21.76 -10.65
C SER A 478 -10.33 -22.07 -12.09
N ASP A 479 -9.86 -23.17 -12.67
CA ASP A 479 -10.24 -23.58 -14.03
C ASP A 479 -11.75 -23.93 -14.14
N LEU A 480 -12.32 -24.49 -13.07
CA LEU A 480 -13.75 -24.83 -13.01
C LEU A 480 -14.62 -23.58 -12.90
N ILE A 481 -14.16 -22.56 -12.16
CA ILE A 481 -14.86 -21.27 -12.05
C ILE A 481 -14.95 -20.60 -13.42
N ASP A 482 -13.85 -20.58 -14.17
CA ASP A 482 -13.83 -19.99 -15.51
C ASP A 482 -14.75 -20.75 -16.48
N ALA A 483 -14.71 -22.09 -16.45
CA ALA A 483 -15.57 -22.94 -17.26
C ALA A 483 -17.06 -22.72 -16.94
N LEU A 484 -17.43 -22.75 -15.65
CA LEU A 484 -18.81 -22.55 -15.21
C LEU A 484 -19.27 -21.11 -15.51
N THR A 485 -18.40 -20.11 -15.30
CA THR A 485 -18.71 -18.70 -15.64
C THR A 485 -18.98 -18.54 -17.12
N ALA A 486 -18.20 -19.21 -17.98
CA ALA A 486 -18.42 -19.16 -19.42
C ALA A 486 -19.77 -19.80 -19.81
N ASP A 487 -20.10 -20.95 -19.25
CA ASP A 487 -21.36 -21.66 -19.56
C ASP A 487 -22.59 -20.91 -19.03
N LEU A 488 -22.54 -20.49 -17.75
CA LEU A 488 -23.64 -19.79 -17.10
C LEU A 488 -23.83 -18.35 -17.60
N ARG A 489 -22.81 -17.73 -18.20
CA ARG A 489 -22.95 -16.41 -18.84
C ARG A 489 -23.98 -16.43 -19.96
N ASP A 490 -24.03 -17.49 -20.76
CA ASP A 490 -25.01 -17.58 -21.86
C ASP A 490 -26.45 -17.78 -21.34
N ILE A 491 -26.59 -18.37 -20.15
CA ILE A 491 -27.85 -18.64 -19.47
C ILE A 491 -28.37 -17.38 -18.77
N PHE A 492 -27.55 -16.75 -17.92
CA PHE A 492 -27.95 -15.65 -17.06
C PHE A 492 -27.80 -14.27 -17.72
N VAL A 493 -26.89 -14.12 -18.68
CA VAL A 493 -26.46 -12.80 -19.21
C VAL A 493 -26.79 -12.63 -20.69
N LYS A 494 -27.68 -13.47 -21.26
CA LYS A 494 -28.03 -13.54 -22.70
C LYS A 494 -27.77 -12.23 -23.46
N ARG A 495 -26.66 -12.18 -24.21
CA ARG A 495 -26.23 -10.96 -24.91
C ARG A 495 -27.21 -10.56 -26.01
N LYS A 496 -27.60 -9.29 -25.97
CA LYS A 496 -28.44 -8.56 -26.92
C LYS A 496 -28.04 -8.82 -28.38
N ILE A 497 -29.00 -9.18 -29.24
CA ILE A 497 -28.96 -8.79 -30.65
C ILE A 497 -29.49 -7.35 -30.68
N GLU A 498 -28.64 -6.39 -31.03
CA GLU A 498 -29.05 -5.00 -31.23
C GLU A 498 -29.97 -4.92 -32.46
N LYS A 499 -31.29 -5.03 -32.24
CA LYS A 499 -32.25 -4.67 -33.28
C LYS A 499 -32.35 -3.15 -33.35
N HIS A 500 -31.95 -2.62 -34.50
CA HIS A 500 -32.20 -1.25 -34.89
C HIS A 500 -33.50 -1.22 -35.69
N GLU A 501 -34.52 -0.55 -35.16
CA GLU A 501 -35.76 -0.35 -35.90
C GLU A 501 -35.70 0.92 -36.75
N VAL A 502 -36.36 0.88 -37.91
CA VAL A 502 -36.41 1.96 -38.91
C VAL A 502 -37.72 2.71 -38.81
N GLY A 503 -37.73 4.02 -39.07
CA GLY A 503 -38.96 4.82 -39.09
C GLY A 503 -38.97 5.97 -38.09
N TYR A 504 -37.85 6.24 -37.42
CA TYR A 504 -37.77 7.29 -36.41
C TYR A 504 -37.23 8.59 -36.97
N ARG A 505 -37.60 9.70 -36.32
CA ARG A 505 -37.15 11.04 -36.72
C ARG A 505 -35.81 11.46 -36.13
N SER A 506 -35.36 10.76 -35.10
CA SER A 506 -34.10 10.98 -34.40
C SER A 506 -33.43 9.64 -34.13
N GLY A 507 -32.10 9.63 -34.03
CA GLY A 507 -31.31 8.41 -33.86
C GLY A 507 -29.88 8.61 -34.34
N LEU A 508 -28.92 7.94 -33.70
CA LEU A 508 -27.49 8.09 -33.98
C LEU A 508 -27.10 7.54 -35.37
N ARG A 509 -27.84 6.54 -35.86
CA ARG A 509 -27.60 5.90 -37.16
C ARG A 509 -28.67 6.27 -38.19
N TRP A 510 -28.24 6.24 -39.45
CA TRP A 510 -29.09 6.49 -40.61
C TRP A 510 -29.40 5.18 -41.32
N ASN A 511 -30.68 4.94 -41.59
CA ASN A 511 -31.06 3.97 -42.59
C ASN A 511 -30.88 4.58 -43.98
N ILE A 512 -29.73 4.29 -44.59
CA ILE A 512 -29.30 4.90 -45.85
C ILE A 512 -30.33 4.66 -46.97
N ARG A 513 -30.93 3.46 -47.05
CA ARG A 513 -31.93 3.14 -48.08
C ARG A 513 -33.22 3.94 -47.92
N GLN A 514 -33.72 4.08 -46.69
CA GLN A 514 -34.87 4.93 -46.39
C GLN A 514 -34.54 6.40 -46.70
N ARG A 515 -33.34 6.86 -46.32
CA ARG A 515 -32.92 8.25 -46.53
C ARG A 515 -32.78 8.63 -48.00
N ILE A 516 -32.29 7.70 -48.82
CA ILE A 516 -32.22 7.88 -50.28
C ILE A 516 -33.64 8.02 -50.86
N ARG A 517 -34.59 7.16 -50.45
CA ARG A 517 -36.00 7.26 -50.88
C ARG A 517 -36.62 8.61 -50.51
N GLU A 518 -36.39 9.09 -49.30
CA GLU A 518 -36.86 10.40 -48.84
C GLU A 518 -36.27 11.57 -49.62
N LYS A 519 -34.97 11.53 -49.94
CA LYS A 519 -34.34 12.57 -50.78
C LYS A 519 -34.97 12.63 -52.17
N VAL A 520 -35.25 11.47 -52.76
CA VAL A 520 -35.93 11.40 -54.07
C VAL A 520 -37.37 11.93 -53.96
N ALA A 521 -38.06 11.66 -52.84
CA ALA A 521 -39.39 12.18 -52.57
C ALA A 521 -39.44 13.64 -52.08
N GLY A 522 -38.30 14.34 -52.02
CA GLY A 522 -38.22 15.74 -51.59
C GLY A 522 -38.51 15.97 -50.09
N VAL A 523 -38.41 14.92 -49.26
CA VAL A 523 -38.67 15.03 -47.81
C VAL A 523 -37.54 15.83 -47.13
N PRO A 524 -37.85 16.99 -46.51
CA PRO A 524 -36.87 17.80 -45.80
C PRO A 524 -36.26 17.06 -44.62
N LEU A 525 -35.01 17.40 -44.25
CA LEU A 525 -34.28 16.71 -43.19
C LEU A 525 -35.03 16.69 -41.84
N PHE A 526 -35.78 17.75 -41.52
CA PHE A 526 -36.54 17.86 -40.26
C PHE A 526 -37.81 17.00 -40.21
N LYS A 527 -38.20 16.37 -41.33
CA LYS A 527 -39.31 15.39 -41.41
C LYS A 527 -38.82 13.97 -41.75
N THR A 528 -37.52 13.74 -41.70
CA THR A 528 -36.95 12.41 -41.99
C THR A 528 -37.46 11.39 -40.98
N GLU A 529 -37.80 10.19 -41.44
CA GLU A 529 -38.07 9.00 -40.63
C GLU A 529 -37.02 7.92 -40.91
N ALA A 530 -35.94 8.27 -41.61
CA ALA A 530 -34.82 7.41 -41.95
C ALA A 530 -33.79 7.28 -40.83
N ARG A 531 -34.11 7.69 -39.59
CA ARG A 531 -33.25 7.43 -38.44
C ARG A 531 -33.60 6.10 -37.81
N GLU A 532 -32.56 5.46 -37.26
CA GLU A 532 -32.68 4.22 -36.51
C GLU A 532 -32.58 4.54 -35.02
N GLN A 533 -33.57 4.13 -34.24
CA GLN A 533 -33.50 4.18 -32.77
C GLN A 533 -33.18 2.80 -32.22
N ARG A 534 -32.47 2.81 -31.09
CA ARG A 534 -32.21 1.60 -30.31
C ARG A 534 -33.36 1.46 -29.34
N GLU A 535 -34.15 0.40 -29.44
CA GLU A 535 -34.97 0.00 -28.31
C GLU A 535 -34.03 -0.53 -27.21
N SER A 536 -34.16 0.04 -26.02
CA SER A 536 -33.52 -0.47 -24.81
C SER A 536 -34.55 -0.50 -23.69
N GLU A 537 -35.44 -1.48 -23.75
CA GLU A 537 -35.92 -2.09 -22.53
C GLU A 537 -34.98 -3.26 -22.26
N SER A 538 -34.12 -3.13 -21.25
CA SER A 538 -33.35 -4.25 -20.76
C SER A 538 -34.31 -5.16 -20.00
N GLU A 539 -34.70 -6.28 -20.59
CA GLU A 539 -35.01 -7.46 -19.79
C GLU A 539 -33.67 -8.14 -19.47
N GLU A 540 -32.80 -7.48 -18.69
CA GLU A 540 -31.83 -8.26 -17.92
C GLU A 540 -32.69 -9.18 -17.05
N MET A 541 -32.51 -10.49 -17.23
CA MET A 541 -33.21 -11.45 -16.40
C MET A 541 -32.66 -11.26 -14.99
N ASP A 542 -33.55 -10.84 -14.09
CA ASP A 542 -33.22 -10.46 -12.73
C ASP A 542 -33.24 -11.73 -11.86
N TYR A 543 -32.06 -12.13 -11.40
CA TYR A 543 -31.82 -13.40 -10.70
C TYR A 543 -31.37 -13.17 -9.25
N ALA A 544 -31.93 -13.95 -8.33
CA ALA A 544 -31.44 -14.07 -6.96
C ALA A 544 -31.22 -15.55 -6.63
N VAL A 545 -30.10 -15.87 -5.98
CA VAL A 545 -29.69 -17.25 -5.67
C VAL A 545 -29.39 -17.42 -4.18
N THR A 546 -29.96 -18.43 -3.54
CA THR A 546 -29.61 -18.84 -2.18
C THR A 546 -28.85 -20.16 -2.26
N LEU A 547 -27.62 -20.20 -1.74
CA LEU A 547 -26.86 -21.43 -1.52
C LEU A 547 -27.11 -21.91 -0.09
N LEU A 548 -27.82 -23.02 0.07
CA LEU A 548 -28.15 -23.64 1.36
C LEU A 548 -27.25 -24.86 1.58
N VAL A 549 -26.27 -24.75 2.48
CA VAL A 549 -25.20 -25.74 2.68
C VAL A 549 -25.42 -26.55 3.94
N ASP A 550 -25.44 -27.87 3.81
CA ASP A 550 -25.54 -28.79 4.95
C ASP A 550 -24.26 -28.75 5.78
N LEU A 551 -24.37 -28.40 7.05
CA LEU A 551 -23.26 -28.34 8.01
C LEU A 551 -23.43 -29.37 9.15
N SER A 552 -24.23 -30.41 8.92
CA SER A 552 -24.42 -31.50 9.87
C SER A 552 -23.23 -32.46 9.92
N GLY A 553 -23.21 -33.33 10.92
CA GLY A 553 -22.10 -34.22 11.24
C GLY A 553 -21.89 -35.34 10.23
N SER A 554 -22.91 -35.68 9.44
CA SER A 554 -22.81 -36.62 8.31
C SER A 554 -21.78 -36.14 7.26
N MET A 555 -21.63 -34.82 7.14
CA MET A 555 -20.69 -34.14 6.23
C MET A 555 -19.22 -34.33 6.61
N ARG A 556 -18.91 -34.80 7.83
CA ARG A 556 -17.53 -35.14 8.27
C ARG A 556 -16.91 -36.30 7.49
N SER A 557 -17.76 -37.19 6.97
CA SER A 557 -17.32 -38.46 6.38
C SER A 557 -17.02 -38.32 4.89
N ASN A 558 -16.09 -39.15 4.39
CA ASN A 558 -15.82 -39.36 2.96
C ASN A 558 -15.56 -38.08 2.14
N GLY A 559 -14.97 -37.05 2.75
CA GLY A 559 -14.64 -35.81 2.04
C GLY A 559 -15.85 -34.93 1.66
N LYS A 560 -17.05 -35.21 2.20
CA LYS A 560 -18.30 -34.53 1.80
C LYS A 560 -18.26 -33.03 2.07
N ILE A 561 -17.84 -32.60 3.26
CA ILE A 561 -17.72 -31.17 3.56
C ILE A 561 -16.67 -30.50 2.69
N GLN A 562 -15.56 -31.18 2.36
CA GLN A 562 -14.53 -30.64 1.48
C GLN A 562 -15.08 -30.40 0.06
N GLU A 563 -15.82 -31.36 -0.50
CA GLU A 563 -16.47 -31.20 -1.81
C GLU A 563 -17.62 -30.19 -1.77
N ALA A 564 -18.42 -30.15 -0.69
CA ALA A 564 -19.48 -29.16 -0.51
C ALA A 564 -18.94 -27.74 -0.41
N PHE A 565 -17.92 -27.54 0.42
CA PHE A 565 -17.24 -26.26 0.56
C PHE A 565 -16.61 -25.81 -0.77
N LYS A 566 -15.90 -26.71 -1.45
CA LYS A 566 -15.31 -26.48 -2.76
C LYS A 566 -16.36 -26.10 -3.82
N SER A 567 -17.52 -26.77 -3.82
CA SER A 567 -18.64 -26.45 -4.71
C SER A 567 -19.27 -25.09 -4.38
N SER A 568 -19.42 -24.76 -3.10
CA SER A 568 -19.88 -23.44 -2.65
C SER A 568 -18.93 -22.33 -3.08
N VAL A 569 -17.61 -22.55 -3.03
CA VAL A 569 -16.59 -21.61 -3.54
C VAL A 569 -16.76 -21.40 -5.04
N VAL A 570 -16.87 -22.49 -5.82
CA VAL A 570 -17.08 -22.40 -7.28
C VAL A 570 -18.33 -21.58 -7.61
N LEU A 571 -19.46 -21.89 -6.96
CA LEU A 571 -20.72 -21.19 -7.20
C LEU A 571 -20.66 -19.73 -6.76
N ALA A 572 -20.10 -19.43 -5.59
CA ALA A 572 -19.98 -18.08 -5.08
C ALA A 572 -19.15 -17.19 -6.01
N GLU A 573 -17.98 -17.66 -6.45
CA GLU A 573 -17.11 -16.90 -7.35
C GLU A 573 -17.74 -16.78 -8.75
N THR A 574 -18.39 -17.82 -9.28
CA THR A 574 -19.10 -17.73 -10.56
C THR A 574 -20.26 -16.73 -10.50
N LEU A 575 -21.12 -16.77 -9.48
CA LEU A 575 -22.23 -15.83 -9.32
C LEU A 575 -21.74 -14.39 -9.15
N ASN A 576 -20.66 -14.20 -8.38
CA ASN A 576 -19.99 -12.90 -8.23
C ASN A 576 -19.45 -12.37 -9.56
N ASN A 577 -18.78 -13.22 -10.35
CA ASN A 577 -18.26 -12.87 -11.68
C ASN A 577 -19.35 -12.52 -12.70
N LEU A 578 -20.55 -13.08 -12.54
CA LEU A 578 -21.71 -12.80 -13.38
C LEU A 578 -22.55 -11.62 -12.88
N GLY A 579 -22.24 -11.06 -11.70
CA GLY A 579 -22.98 -9.96 -11.10
C GLY A 579 -24.38 -10.35 -10.61
N ILE A 580 -24.60 -11.62 -10.28
CA ILE A 580 -25.88 -12.14 -9.79
C ILE A 580 -25.94 -11.95 -8.27
N GLN A 581 -27.08 -11.53 -7.72
CA GLN A 581 -27.24 -11.41 -6.26
C GLN A 581 -27.39 -12.79 -5.64
N PHE A 582 -26.61 -13.06 -4.59
CA PHE A 582 -26.70 -14.34 -3.89
C PHE A 582 -26.42 -14.23 -2.40
N GLU A 583 -26.91 -15.21 -1.64
CA GLU A 583 -26.57 -15.44 -0.23
C GLU A 583 -25.99 -16.84 -0.04
N ILE A 584 -25.22 -17.03 1.03
CA ILE A 584 -24.70 -18.33 1.47
C ILE A 584 -25.12 -18.53 2.92
N VAL A 585 -25.95 -19.55 3.12
CA VAL A 585 -26.45 -19.95 4.43
C VAL A 585 -26.13 -21.42 4.66
N GLY A 586 -25.63 -21.76 5.84
CA GLY A 586 -25.47 -23.14 6.28
C GLY A 586 -26.65 -23.59 7.16
N PHE A 587 -26.81 -24.88 7.40
CA PHE A 587 -27.83 -25.36 8.33
C PHE A 587 -27.41 -26.57 9.17
N GLN A 588 -27.98 -26.63 10.37
CA GLN A 588 -27.97 -27.75 11.32
C GLN A 588 -29.43 -27.92 11.83
N ASP A 589 -29.71 -27.65 13.10
CA ASP A 589 -31.07 -27.43 13.63
C ASP A 589 -31.59 -26.00 13.41
N ILE A 590 -30.71 -25.06 13.01
CA ILE A 590 -31.04 -23.67 12.66
C ILE A 590 -30.33 -23.25 11.37
N LEU A 591 -30.76 -22.13 10.79
CA LEU A 591 -30.06 -21.48 9.69
C LEU A 591 -28.89 -20.62 10.20
N LEU A 592 -27.72 -20.77 9.56
CA LEU A 592 -26.48 -20.07 9.90
C LEU A 592 -26.09 -19.15 8.74
N GLU A 593 -26.05 -17.85 8.97
CA GLU A 593 -25.73 -16.87 7.92
C GLU A 593 -24.21 -16.67 7.76
N PHE A 594 -23.68 -17.05 6.60
CA PHE A 594 -22.29 -16.75 6.26
C PHE A 594 -22.17 -15.51 5.39
N LYS A 595 -23.00 -15.38 4.34
CA LYS A 595 -23.03 -14.22 3.45
C LYS A 595 -24.47 -13.81 3.15
N SER A 596 -24.86 -12.59 3.46
CA SER A 596 -26.18 -12.03 3.06
C SER A 596 -26.19 -11.55 1.61
N PHE A 597 -27.36 -11.24 1.04
CA PHE A 597 -27.49 -10.70 -0.32
C PHE A 597 -26.79 -9.35 -0.53
N GLU A 598 -26.73 -8.51 0.50
CA GLU A 598 -26.16 -7.16 0.47
C GLU A 598 -24.63 -7.14 0.62
N GLU A 599 -24.07 -8.23 1.16
CA GLU A 599 -22.64 -8.35 1.39
C GLU A 599 -21.87 -8.71 0.11
N HIS A 600 -20.66 -8.17 -0.01
CA HIS A 600 -19.78 -8.40 -1.16
C HIS A 600 -18.83 -9.57 -0.86
N LEU A 601 -18.53 -10.39 -1.88
CA LEU A 601 -17.56 -11.48 -1.76
C LEU A 601 -16.12 -10.93 -1.84
N GLY A 602 -15.65 -10.32 -0.74
CA GLY A 602 -14.26 -9.88 -0.56
C GLY A 602 -13.50 -10.73 0.46
N GLU A 603 -12.23 -10.41 0.71
CA GLU A 603 -11.36 -11.20 1.59
C GLU A 603 -11.89 -11.48 3.01
N PRO A 604 -12.49 -10.51 3.72
CA PRO A 604 -13.10 -10.80 5.03
C PRO A 604 -14.23 -11.84 4.94
N MET A 605 -15.01 -11.80 3.86
CA MET A 605 -16.10 -12.73 3.62
C MET A 605 -15.58 -14.13 3.25
N ARG A 606 -14.54 -14.21 2.41
CA ARG A 606 -13.86 -15.47 2.08
C ARG A 606 -13.34 -16.18 3.33
N ARG A 607 -12.74 -15.42 4.25
CA ARG A 607 -12.31 -15.96 5.56
C ARG A 607 -13.48 -16.39 6.43
N LYS A 608 -14.57 -15.61 6.48
CA LYS A 608 -15.79 -15.97 7.22
C LYS A 608 -16.37 -17.29 6.70
N LEU A 609 -16.33 -17.54 5.40
CA LEU A 609 -16.83 -18.78 4.81
C LEU A 609 -16.09 -20.03 5.31
N ASN A 610 -14.83 -19.93 5.73
CA ASN A 610 -14.10 -21.07 6.33
C ASN A 610 -14.73 -21.61 7.62
N GLN A 611 -15.50 -20.79 8.31
CA GLN A 611 -16.23 -21.21 9.50
C GLN A 611 -17.24 -22.33 9.19
N MET A 612 -17.71 -22.48 7.94
CA MET A 612 -18.55 -23.62 7.54
C MET A 612 -17.88 -24.97 7.83
N ILE A 613 -16.56 -25.07 7.60
CA ILE A 613 -15.79 -26.30 7.90
C ILE A 613 -15.73 -26.51 9.40
N LEU A 614 -15.48 -25.45 10.17
CA LEU A 614 -15.38 -25.50 11.63
C LEU A 614 -16.72 -25.89 12.28
N GLU A 615 -17.85 -25.43 11.74
CA GLU A 615 -19.20 -25.81 12.19
C GLU A 615 -19.45 -27.32 12.09
N VAL A 616 -19.07 -27.92 10.97
CA VAL A 616 -19.21 -29.37 10.78
C VAL A 616 -18.40 -30.12 11.82
N TYR A 617 -17.19 -29.65 12.16
CA TYR A 617 -16.37 -30.26 13.22
C TYR A 617 -16.80 -29.88 14.65
N GLY A 618 -17.71 -28.92 14.81
CA GLY A 618 -18.16 -28.42 16.11
C GLY A 618 -17.06 -27.64 16.85
N THR A 619 -16.17 -26.98 16.12
CA THR A 619 -15.01 -26.26 16.65
C THR A 619 -14.99 -24.78 16.26
N ASN A 620 -16.09 -24.22 15.74
CA ASN A 620 -16.19 -22.81 15.41
C ASN A 620 -16.34 -21.97 16.69
N PRO A 621 -15.35 -21.14 17.10
CA PRO A 621 -15.40 -20.47 18.41
C PRO A 621 -16.61 -19.55 18.62
N GLU A 622 -17.13 -18.98 17.53
CA GLU A 622 -18.30 -18.08 17.53
C GLU A 622 -19.54 -18.73 16.91
N GLY A 623 -19.49 -20.05 16.75
CA GLY A 623 -20.46 -20.85 16.02
C GLY A 623 -21.54 -21.53 16.84
N HIS A 624 -22.52 -22.09 16.16
CA HIS A 624 -23.59 -22.88 16.80
C HIS A 624 -23.09 -24.25 17.26
N ASN A 625 -22.20 -24.88 16.47
CA ASN A 625 -21.52 -26.13 16.79
C ASN A 625 -22.45 -27.27 17.24
N ASN A 626 -23.61 -27.39 16.60
CA ASN A 626 -24.51 -28.52 16.80
C ASN A 626 -24.60 -29.43 15.58
N PRO A 627 -23.47 -29.99 15.08
CA PRO A 627 -23.48 -30.87 13.92
C PRO A 627 -24.19 -32.21 14.21
N GLY A 628 -24.68 -32.47 15.42
CA GLY A 628 -25.47 -33.66 15.73
C GLY A 628 -26.89 -33.59 15.16
N ASP A 629 -27.38 -32.40 14.81
CA ASP A 629 -28.73 -32.19 14.32
C ASP A 629 -28.75 -31.63 12.88
N ASN A 630 -29.72 -32.07 12.11
CA ASN A 630 -30.04 -31.73 10.74
C ASN A 630 -31.58 -31.64 10.60
N ASP A 631 -32.13 -30.44 10.80
CA ASP A 631 -33.55 -30.11 10.59
C ASP A 631 -33.74 -29.35 9.27
N ASP A 632 -33.38 -30.02 8.17
CA ASP A 632 -33.39 -29.48 6.81
C ASP A 632 -34.77 -28.97 6.37
N GLY A 633 -35.87 -29.62 6.76
CA GLY A 633 -37.22 -29.19 6.44
C GLY A 633 -37.58 -27.81 7.02
N VAL A 634 -37.07 -27.46 8.21
CA VAL A 634 -37.25 -26.13 8.80
C VAL A 634 -36.29 -25.13 8.15
N ALA A 635 -35.00 -25.48 8.04
CA ALA A 635 -33.99 -24.61 7.44
C ALA A 635 -34.33 -24.24 5.98
N LEU A 636 -34.86 -25.18 5.20
CA LEU A 636 -35.30 -24.95 3.82
C LEU A 636 -36.43 -23.92 3.73
N ARG A 637 -37.39 -23.95 4.67
CA ARG A 637 -38.47 -22.96 4.72
C ARG A 637 -37.95 -21.57 5.09
N GLU A 638 -37.02 -21.48 6.03
CA GLU A 638 -36.42 -20.22 6.44
C GLU A 638 -35.59 -19.58 5.31
N ALA A 639 -34.75 -20.37 4.64
CA ALA A 639 -34.01 -19.93 3.46
C ALA A 639 -34.95 -19.49 2.31
N SER A 640 -36.07 -20.19 2.12
CA SER A 640 -37.11 -19.78 1.17
C SER A 640 -37.73 -18.42 1.54
N GLN A 641 -37.91 -18.12 2.83
CA GLN A 641 -38.42 -16.81 3.26
C GLN A 641 -37.41 -15.68 2.98
N HIS A 642 -36.11 -15.91 3.21
CA HIS A 642 -35.05 -14.95 2.86
C HIS A 642 -35.09 -14.61 1.35
N LEU A 643 -35.17 -15.64 0.50
CA LEU A 643 -35.22 -15.50 -0.94
C LEU A 643 -36.54 -14.87 -1.44
N ALA A 644 -37.66 -15.17 -0.77
CA ALA A 644 -38.97 -14.58 -1.07
C ALA A 644 -38.95 -13.05 -0.93
N GLY A 645 -38.18 -12.51 0.02
CA GLY A 645 -38.03 -11.06 0.24
C GLY A 645 -37.32 -10.30 -0.89
N ARG A 646 -36.63 -11.00 -1.80
CA ARG A 646 -35.86 -10.36 -2.87
C ARG A 646 -36.72 -9.90 -4.03
N ILE A 647 -36.48 -8.69 -4.54
CA ILE A 647 -37.10 -8.17 -5.76
C ILE A 647 -36.31 -8.74 -6.94
N ALA A 648 -36.58 -10.00 -7.27
CA ALA A 648 -35.99 -10.70 -8.42
C ALA A 648 -37.06 -11.50 -9.16
N LYS A 649 -37.01 -11.49 -10.51
CA LYS A 649 -37.97 -12.22 -11.35
C LYS A 649 -37.78 -13.75 -11.25
N ASN A 650 -36.52 -14.18 -11.18
CA ASN A 650 -36.14 -15.58 -11.13
C ASN A 650 -35.35 -15.85 -9.84
N LYS A 651 -35.81 -16.82 -9.06
CA LYS A 651 -35.25 -17.13 -7.75
C LYS A 651 -34.84 -18.59 -7.72
N PHE A 652 -33.59 -18.84 -7.35
CA PHE A 652 -33.05 -20.20 -7.22
C PHE A 652 -32.65 -20.45 -5.78
N LEU A 653 -33.06 -21.60 -5.24
CA LEU A 653 -32.59 -22.08 -3.95
C LEU A 653 -31.91 -23.43 -4.21
N ILE A 654 -30.59 -23.43 -4.03
CA ILE A 654 -29.72 -24.58 -4.30
C ILE A 654 -29.33 -25.18 -2.95
N ALA A 655 -29.87 -26.35 -2.65
CA ALA A 655 -29.56 -27.11 -1.44
C ALA A 655 -28.38 -28.06 -1.70
N ILE A 656 -27.24 -27.82 -1.05
CA ILE A 656 -26.02 -28.63 -1.11
C ILE A 656 -25.99 -29.50 0.13
N SER A 657 -26.38 -30.77 0.01
CA SER A 657 -26.58 -31.65 1.17
C SER A 657 -26.28 -33.10 0.85
N ASP A 658 -25.87 -33.87 1.86
CA ASP A 658 -25.80 -35.32 1.73
C ASP A 658 -27.17 -36.02 1.98
N GLY A 659 -28.17 -35.23 2.39
CA GLY A 659 -29.61 -35.45 2.26
C GLY A 659 -30.21 -36.39 3.30
N ILE A 660 -29.61 -36.54 4.48
CA ILE A 660 -30.17 -37.39 5.54
C ILE A 660 -30.64 -36.50 6.71
N PRO A 661 -31.95 -36.21 6.80
CA PRO A 661 -32.53 -35.55 7.98
C PRO A 661 -32.30 -36.40 9.24
N GLU A 662 -31.76 -35.79 10.29
CA GLU A 662 -31.46 -36.46 11.56
C GLU A 662 -31.40 -35.45 12.69
N THR A 663 -32.22 -35.60 13.73
CA THR A 663 -32.12 -34.78 14.94
C THR A 663 -32.25 -35.63 16.20
N SER A 664 -31.80 -35.07 17.32
CA SER A 664 -31.86 -35.68 18.65
C SER A 664 -33.27 -35.66 19.27
N TYR A 665 -34.22 -34.91 18.69
CA TYR A 665 -35.53 -34.62 19.29
C TYR A 665 -36.74 -34.96 18.41
N LYS A 666 -36.56 -35.27 17.12
CA LYS A 666 -37.60 -35.79 16.21
C LYS A 666 -37.23 -37.17 15.71
N ASP A 667 -38.23 -38.00 15.42
CA ASP A 667 -37.97 -39.26 14.72
C ASP A 667 -37.70 -39.01 13.23
N ARG A 668 -36.97 -39.93 12.60
CA ARG A 668 -36.56 -39.80 11.20
C ARG A 668 -37.73 -39.80 10.22
N GLU A 669 -38.82 -40.50 10.54
CA GLU A 669 -40.01 -40.50 9.68
C GLU A 669 -40.71 -39.14 9.70
N GLN A 670 -40.69 -38.44 10.83
CA GLN A 670 -41.19 -37.07 10.97
C GLN A 670 -40.35 -36.10 10.17
N LEU A 671 -39.01 -36.15 10.30
CA LEU A 671 -38.12 -35.27 9.54
C LEU A 671 -38.23 -35.50 8.02
N ASP A 672 -38.28 -36.75 7.59
CA ASP A 672 -38.51 -37.13 6.18
C ASP A 672 -39.84 -36.53 5.65
N ARG A 673 -40.94 -36.65 6.42
CA ARG A 673 -42.22 -36.02 6.05
C ARG A 673 -42.12 -34.50 6.00
N GLU A 674 -41.49 -33.88 7.00
CA GLU A 674 -41.38 -32.42 7.10
C GLU A 674 -40.58 -31.80 5.94
N LEU A 675 -39.54 -32.49 5.47
CA LEU A 675 -38.78 -32.07 4.28
C LEU A 675 -39.60 -32.23 3.00
N HIS A 676 -40.30 -33.36 2.80
CA HIS A 676 -41.22 -33.53 1.67
C HIS A 676 -42.30 -32.44 1.66
N GLU A 677 -42.87 -32.12 2.82
CA GLU A 677 -43.84 -31.05 2.97
C GLU A 677 -43.22 -29.68 2.67
N ALA A 678 -42.00 -29.40 3.12
CA ALA A 678 -41.31 -28.13 2.85
C ALA A 678 -41.05 -27.94 1.34
N VAL A 679 -40.54 -28.98 0.66
CA VAL A 679 -40.31 -28.94 -0.79
C VAL A 679 -41.63 -28.73 -1.53
N ALA A 680 -42.68 -29.51 -1.19
CA ALA A 680 -43.98 -29.38 -1.84
C ALA A 680 -44.62 -28.00 -1.61
N GLU A 681 -44.50 -27.46 -0.40
CA GLU A 681 -44.99 -26.13 -0.04
C GLU A 681 -44.29 -25.04 -0.85
N ILE A 682 -42.96 -25.06 -0.92
CA ILE A 682 -42.19 -24.03 -1.64
C ILE A 682 -42.47 -24.10 -3.14
N THR A 683 -42.47 -25.30 -3.72
CA THR A 683 -42.76 -25.50 -5.16
C THR A 683 -44.18 -25.08 -5.53
N ALA A 684 -45.17 -25.32 -4.66
CA ALA A 684 -46.57 -24.98 -4.95
C ALA A 684 -46.90 -23.50 -4.71
N ASN A 685 -46.28 -22.87 -3.70
CA ASN A 685 -46.70 -21.56 -3.20
C ASN A 685 -45.75 -20.41 -3.54
N THR A 686 -44.58 -20.68 -4.10
CA THR A 686 -43.58 -19.65 -4.44
C THR A 686 -43.17 -19.73 -5.91
N ASN A 687 -42.49 -18.69 -6.40
CA ASN A 687 -41.84 -18.69 -7.72
C ASN A 687 -40.36 -19.15 -7.66
N GLN A 688 -39.97 -19.81 -6.56
CA GLN A 688 -38.60 -20.25 -6.32
C GLN A 688 -38.36 -21.60 -6.96
N LYS A 689 -37.21 -21.73 -7.63
CA LYS A 689 -36.78 -22.94 -8.31
C LYS A 689 -35.84 -23.70 -7.36
N LEU A 690 -36.31 -24.82 -6.82
CA LEU A 690 -35.54 -25.67 -5.93
C LEU A 690 -34.62 -26.61 -6.72
N ILE A 691 -33.35 -26.67 -6.33
CA ILE A 691 -32.33 -27.57 -6.89
C ILE A 691 -31.59 -28.29 -5.76
N GLY A 692 -31.54 -29.62 -5.80
CA GLY A 692 -30.73 -30.43 -4.87
C GLY A 692 -29.38 -30.82 -5.47
N LEU A 693 -28.28 -30.52 -4.78
CA LEU A 693 -26.93 -30.93 -5.14
C LEU A 693 -26.37 -31.91 -4.10
N GLY A 694 -26.23 -33.17 -4.51
CA GLY A 694 -25.76 -34.28 -3.68
C GLY A 694 -24.32 -34.63 -3.98
N LEU A 695 -23.39 -34.00 -3.26
CA LEU A 695 -21.96 -34.24 -3.46
C LEU A 695 -21.54 -35.50 -2.71
N ASN A 696 -21.02 -36.48 -3.45
CA ASN A 696 -20.75 -37.83 -2.94
C ASN A 696 -21.97 -38.50 -2.26
N SER A 697 -23.19 -38.05 -2.56
CA SER A 697 -24.45 -38.59 -2.01
C SER A 697 -25.58 -38.56 -3.02
N LYS A 698 -26.40 -39.61 -3.04
CA LYS A 698 -27.56 -39.73 -3.93
C LYS A 698 -28.88 -39.30 -3.29
N THR A 699 -28.87 -38.98 -1.99
CA THR A 699 -30.10 -38.88 -1.20
C THR A 699 -30.98 -37.69 -1.59
N VAL A 700 -30.38 -36.58 -2.04
CA VAL A 700 -31.12 -35.39 -2.49
C VAL A 700 -32.12 -35.68 -3.62
N ALA A 701 -31.87 -36.71 -4.43
CA ALA A 701 -32.77 -37.13 -5.52
C ALA A 701 -34.12 -37.69 -5.02
N THR A 702 -34.22 -38.00 -3.73
CA THR A 702 -35.46 -38.43 -3.08
C THR A 702 -36.43 -37.26 -2.89
N TYR A 703 -35.90 -36.07 -2.61
CA TYR A 703 -36.69 -34.92 -2.20
C TYR A 703 -36.83 -33.86 -3.29
N TYR A 704 -35.76 -33.57 -4.04
CA TYR A 704 -35.74 -32.48 -5.02
C TYR A 704 -35.96 -33.01 -6.43
N GLU A 705 -37.01 -32.51 -7.10
CA GLU A 705 -37.31 -32.88 -8.50
C GLU A 705 -36.15 -32.52 -9.45
N ASN A 706 -35.61 -31.30 -9.32
CA ASN A 706 -34.41 -30.89 -10.02
C ASN A 706 -33.20 -31.20 -9.14
N ASN A 707 -32.37 -32.17 -9.53
CA ASN A 707 -31.21 -32.54 -8.74
C ASN A 707 -30.04 -33.03 -9.59
N ILE A 708 -28.85 -32.93 -9.00
CA ILE A 708 -27.62 -33.60 -9.45
C ILE A 708 -27.05 -34.33 -8.23
N SER A 709 -26.82 -35.64 -8.33
CA SER A 709 -26.54 -36.44 -7.14
C SER A 709 -25.51 -37.53 -7.38
N GLY A 710 -24.70 -37.79 -6.34
CA GLY A 710 -23.63 -38.79 -6.35
C GLY A 710 -22.41 -38.38 -7.17
N ILE A 711 -22.13 -37.08 -7.25
CA ILE A 711 -21.08 -36.49 -8.10
C ILE A 711 -20.03 -35.71 -7.31
N THR A 712 -18.89 -35.39 -7.92
CA THR A 712 -17.86 -34.47 -7.39
C THR A 712 -18.09 -33.02 -7.83
N THR A 713 -17.31 -32.07 -7.32
CA THR A 713 -17.37 -30.66 -7.78
C THR A 713 -17.07 -30.52 -9.28
N GLU A 714 -16.13 -31.28 -9.82
CA GLU A 714 -15.78 -31.25 -11.26
C GLU A 714 -16.98 -31.65 -12.12
N GLU A 715 -17.60 -32.79 -11.79
CA GLU A 715 -18.78 -33.30 -12.49
C GLU A 715 -19.99 -32.36 -12.31
N MET A 716 -20.08 -31.65 -11.18
CA MET A 716 -21.09 -30.62 -10.95
C MET A 716 -20.94 -29.48 -11.95
N VAL A 717 -19.73 -28.99 -12.19
CA VAL A 717 -19.48 -27.93 -13.17
C VAL A 717 -19.87 -28.34 -14.59
N GLU A 718 -19.63 -29.59 -14.95
CA GLU A 718 -20.00 -30.12 -16.28
C GLU A 718 -21.52 -30.24 -16.50
N THR A 719 -22.30 -30.43 -15.43
CA THR A 719 -23.72 -30.80 -15.51
C THR A 719 -24.68 -29.71 -15.05
N LEU A 720 -24.23 -28.78 -14.20
CA LEU A 720 -25.09 -27.75 -13.60
C LEU A 720 -25.67 -26.79 -14.64
N GLY A 721 -24.89 -26.42 -15.66
CA GLY A 721 -25.39 -25.54 -16.71
C GLY A 721 -26.52 -26.14 -17.53
N GLU A 722 -26.46 -27.44 -17.83
CA GLU A 722 -27.55 -28.16 -18.50
C GLU A 722 -28.80 -28.19 -17.63
N LEU A 723 -28.66 -28.53 -16.34
CA LEU A 723 -29.79 -28.54 -15.41
C LEU A 723 -30.43 -27.16 -15.28
N LEU A 724 -29.63 -26.10 -15.12
CA LEU A 724 -30.15 -24.73 -15.01
C LEU A 724 -30.89 -24.31 -16.28
N ARG A 725 -30.44 -24.71 -17.47
CA ARG A 725 -31.18 -24.48 -18.73
C ARG A 725 -32.54 -25.18 -18.70
N GLU A 726 -32.59 -26.46 -18.35
CA GLU A 726 -33.86 -27.20 -18.27
C GLU A 726 -34.82 -26.57 -17.25
N VAL A 727 -34.30 -26.16 -16.10
CA VAL A 727 -35.07 -25.54 -15.03
C VAL A 727 -35.57 -24.15 -15.41
N ILE A 728 -34.84 -23.41 -16.23
CA ILE A 728 -35.29 -22.13 -16.80
C ILE A 728 -36.29 -22.33 -17.93
N GLU A 729 -36.20 -23.41 -18.71
CA GLU A 729 -37.13 -23.71 -19.81
C GLU A 729 -38.46 -24.31 -19.37
N LYS A 730 -38.48 -25.08 -18.27
CA LYS A 730 -39.69 -25.73 -17.72
C LYS A 730 -40.63 -24.76 -16.99
N TYR A 731 -40.13 -23.58 -16.58
CA TYR A 731 -40.83 -22.58 -15.76
C TYR A 731 -40.93 -21.25 -16.49
#